data_AF-A0A9N8VVE6-F1
#
_entry.id   AF-A0A9N8VVE6-F1
#
_cell.length_a   1.000
_cell.length_b   1.000
_cell.length_c   1.000
_cell.angle_alpha   90.00
_cell.angle_beta   90.00
_cell.angle_gamma   90.00
#
_symmetry.space_group_name_H-M   'P 1'
#
loop_
_entity.id
_entity.type
_entity.pdbx_description
1 polymer ?
#
loop_
_entity_poly.entity_id
_entity_poly.type
_entity_poly.pdbx_seq_one_letter_code
_entity_poly.pdbx_strand_id
1 'polypeptide(L)'
;MMNPFKSLLLAFVWTLLGSTICLVVADSAACNPSNCKAPTCFCPGITPPGGLSLDDTPQFFMLTYDDSIQDRTMSVVNKLMGTRKNPNGCPISATYYVSIQYTNMSMVTEWYARGQEVADHTMTHVGKSPENEITGCKAALNAFAGLPNGNIKGFRTPFLDWTPEVLQTLAKLGFQYDSSVTALKEDASWPYTLDYGLYNDCWKGFCNSTIIPGFFEIPMAALIDEQGLPHLMDPYLDNTTDVVKKWLQDNFNRHLTQGKTPFGVYIHPVQLDNSTAPGRNTEPMIQMLQEFFDWALAQPNVWFVTSQQLLTWMKNPVPASQLKDYAPFKCQAPKIDKKICNGLTDDGLLETCTFPNGSWSTCYGCPTSDITLDNPVPPGGDRHRLPTNCETVWWDPIGNSCLCTNASCAYVDTSVPMPTQSSNNSGSNPTNNGQSNGQNGQKSDATQNQNCSSGEVKQKSISDFFKPKNDRFENSSDDDSGNVIVKRQKRQAYPLIPRFNSENNTRIHSDTASPPRKRVKQTEQMFLDFGQKNFGVYTCPECHMLYSRGTVEDEVVHAKYHKAVVRGITYTSYKHEIMLKQFPDDNSRVMMLIYDQSNPFEKRKILQILNVIDTELNSIELSEQKLDQCKIYLYVTDKKKVEGCVIAEPITRAYRISRSDDSTQVEKMQVGTSNNGSAVFCFTKPIQAVCGINRIWVSRPHRRKGIATKLLNVVREKFMYGCILKPSDLAFSQPTGDGQAFAAHYTGVMEFLVYAEN
;
A
#
# COMPACT_ATOMS: atom_id res chain seq x y z
N MET A 1 5.38 -72.72 41.88
CA MET A 1 6.36 -71.68 42.29
C MET A 1 6.06 -70.46 41.44
N MET A 2 5.38 -69.43 41.99
CA MET A 2 5.99 -68.17 42.50
C MET A 2 6.84 -67.49 41.40
N ASN A 3 6.62 -66.24 40.98
CA ASN A 3 6.08 -65.10 41.71
C ASN A 3 5.50 -64.03 40.74
N PRO A 4 4.40 -63.31 41.10
CA PRO A 4 3.78 -62.29 40.27
C PRO A 4 4.17 -60.88 40.72
N PHE A 5 4.84 -60.09 39.89
CA PHE A 5 4.91 -58.64 40.02
C PHE A 5 5.23 -58.04 38.65
N LYS A 6 4.18 -57.70 37.90
CA LYS A 6 4.10 -56.65 36.84
C LYS A 6 2.79 -56.83 36.06
N SER A 7 1.67 -56.68 36.75
CA SER A 7 0.37 -56.40 36.14
C SER A 7 -0.33 -55.36 37.00
N LEU A 8 0.20 -54.14 36.98
CA LEU A 8 -0.41 -52.97 37.63
C LEU A 8 0.18 -51.67 37.05
N LEU A 9 0.11 -51.48 35.73
CA LEU A 9 0.41 -50.16 35.11
C LEU A 9 -0.09 -50.04 33.66
N LEU A 10 -1.23 -50.68 33.34
CA LEU A 10 -1.82 -50.63 31.99
C LEU A 10 -3.32 -50.28 31.99
N ALA A 11 -3.84 -49.76 33.09
CA ALA A 11 -5.25 -49.42 33.21
C ALA A 11 -5.48 -48.21 34.13
N PHE A 12 -4.75 -47.10 33.97
CA PHE A 12 -5.12 -45.82 34.62
C PHE A 12 -4.42 -44.59 33.99
N VAL A 13 -4.40 -44.49 32.66
CA VAL A 13 -4.21 -43.19 31.95
C VAL A 13 -5.05 -43.24 30.67
N TRP A 14 -6.37 -43.35 30.83
CA TRP A 14 -7.36 -43.27 29.74
C TRP A 14 -8.44 -42.23 30.03
N THR A 15 -8.08 -41.20 30.80
CA THR A 15 -8.89 -40.00 31.01
C THR A 15 -7.94 -38.82 31.19
N LEU A 16 -8.14 -37.77 30.37
CA LEU A 16 -7.36 -36.52 30.28
C LEU A 16 -6.08 -36.57 29.43
N LEU A 17 -6.24 -36.70 28.10
CA LEU A 17 -5.44 -36.01 27.07
C LEU A 17 -6.11 -36.27 25.71
N GLY A 18 -7.34 -35.80 25.60
CA GLY A 18 -8.19 -35.93 24.41
C GLY A 18 -8.94 -34.62 24.16
N SER A 19 -8.22 -33.50 24.21
CA SER A 19 -8.66 -32.29 23.53
C SER A 19 -7.80 -32.16 22.29
N THR A 20 -8.15 -32.95 21.27
CA THR A 20 -8.04 -32.47 19.90
C THR A 20 -8.70 -31.09 19.90
N ILE A 21 -7.89 -30.05 19.82
CA ILE A 21 -8.37 -28.78 19.29
C ILE A 21 -8.68 -29.11 17.83
N CYS A 22 -9.91 -29.59 17.59
CA CYS A 22 -10.57 -29.30 16.33
C CYS A 22 -10.56 -27.79 16.28
N LEU A 23 -9.66 -27.23 15.46
CA LEU A 23 -9.94 -25.95 14.82
C LEU A 23 -11.32 -26.14 14.21
N VAL A 24 -12.33 -25.57 14.86
CA VAL A 24 -13.62 -25.34 14.24
C VAL A 24 -13.27 -24.35 13.14
N VAL A 25 -12.95 -24.88 11.96
CA VAL A 25 -13.13 -24.16 10.71
C VAL A 25 -14.59 -23.78 10.78
N ALA A 26 -14.86 -22.49 11.03
CA ALA A 26 -16.22 -21.98 10.90
C ALA A 26 -16.62 -22.35 9.48
N ASP A 27 -17.53 -23.32 9.37
CA ASP A 27 -18.06 -23.81 8.12
C ASP A 27 -18.41 -22.57 7.30
N SER A 28 -17.82 -22.41 6.11
CA SER A 28 -18.34 -21.42 5.18
C SER A 28 -19.86 -21.62 5.14
N ALA A 29 -20.70 -20.59 5.09
CA ALA A 29 -22.11 -20.83 4.79
C ALA A 29 -22.16 -21.54 3.43
N ALA A 30 -22.26 -22.87 3.44
CA ALA A 30 -21.95 -23.68 2.28
C ALA A 30 -22.85 -23.23 1.13
N CYS A 31 -22.23 -22.79 0.03
CA CYS A 31 -22.98 -22.25 -1.09
C CYS A 31 -24.06 -23.24 -1.51
N ASN A 32 -25.31 -22.79 -1.61
CA ASN A 32 -26.41 -23.65 -2.00
C ASN A 32 -26.58 -23.60 -3.54
N PRO A 33 -26.19 -24.65 -4.29
CA PRO A 33 -26.23 -24.63 -5.74
C PRO A 33 -27.66 -24.67 -6.30
N SER A 34 -28.67 -24.94 -5.47
CA SER A 34 -30.09 -24.87 -5.86
C SER A 34 -30.60 -23.43 -5.94
N ASN A 35 -30.07 -22.54 -5.09
CA ASN A 35 -30.45 -21.13 -5.04
C ASN A 35 -29.48 -20.25 -5.85
N CYS A 36 -28.20 -20.62 -5.86
CA CYS A 36 -27.16 -19.92 -6.62
C CYS A 36 -27.14 -20.41 -8.07
N LYS A 37 -27.66 -19.62 -9.00
CA LYS A 37 -27.78 -19.98 -10.43
C LYS A 37 -27.14 -18.93 -11.34
N ALA A 38 -26.46 -19.42 -12.37
CA ALA A 38 -26.00 -18.59 -13.48
C ALA A 38 -27.19 -17.90 -14.18
N PRO A 39 -27.01 -16.71 -14.77
CA PRO A 39 -25.75 -15.96 -14.91
C PRO A 39 -25.45 -14.98 -13.77
N THR A 40 -26.22 -14.98 -12.69
CA THR A 40 -26.14 -13.97 -11.62
C THR A 40 -25.42 -14.45 -10.36
N CYS A 41 -25.38 -15.76 -10.11
CA CYS A 41 -24.70 -16.34 -8.94
C CYS A 41 -23.91 -17.59 -9.33
N PHE A 42 -22.69 -17.71 -8.80
CA PHE A 42 -21.78 -18.83 -9.03
C PHE A 42 -21.20 -19.31 -7.70
N CYS A 43 -21.40 -20.60 -7.38
CA CYS A 43 -20.76 -21.20 -6.22
C CYS A 43 -19.28 -21.49 -6.50
N PRO A 44 -18.38 -21.37 -5.49
CA PRO A 44 -17.01 -21.85 -5.62
C PRO A 44 -17.00 -23.37 -5.83
N GLY A 45 -16.08 -23.84 -6.67
CA GLY A 45 -15.84 -25.26 -6.89
C GLY A 45 -14.98 -25.54 -8.10
N ILE A 46 -14.67 -26.83 -8.30
CA ILE A 46 -13.88 -27.30 -9.44
C ILE A 46 -14.74 -27.75 -10.63
N THR A 47 -16.07 -27.80 -10.46
CA THR A 47 -16.97 -28.23 -11.54
C THR A 47 -17.03 -27.16 -12.63
N PRO A 48 -16.76 -27.52 -13.91
CA PRO A 48 -16.86 -26.58 -15.02
C PRO A 48 -18.21 -25.87 -15.10
N PRO A 49 -18.24 -24.53 -15.27
CA PRO A 49 -19.46 -23.79 -15.54
C PRO A 49 -20.23 -24.37 -16.73
N GLY A 50 -21.57 -24.39 -16.62
CA GLY A 50 -22.45 -24.96 -17.65
C GLY A 50 -22.57 -26.48 -17.64
N GLY A 51 -21.91 -27.18 -16.71
CA GLY A 51 -21.99 -28.64 -16.62
C GLY A 51 -21.28 -29.36 -17.78
N LEU A 52 -20.29 -28.70 -18.37
CA LEU A 52 -19.49 -29.26 -19.46
C LEU A 52 -18.63 -30.44 -18.97
N SER A 53 -18.40 -31.40 -19.87
CA SER A 53 -17.39 -32.44 -19.64
C SER A 53 -15.99 -31.81 -19.59
N LEU A 54 -15.01 -32.48 -18.97
CA LEU A 54 -13.63 -31.97 -18.97
C LEU A 54 -13.06 -31.86 -20.38
N ASP A 55 -13.41 -32.79 -21.28
CA ASP A 55 -12.93 -32.78 -22.67
C ASP A 55 -13.44 -31.56 -23.45
N ASP A 56 -14.70 -31.20 -23.25
CA ASP A 56 -15.34 -30.05 -23.90
C ASP A 56 -14.99 -28.71 -23.23
N THR A 57 -14.54 -28.74 -21.97
CA THR A 57 -14.21 -27.53 -21.21
C THR A 57 -12.90 -26.92 -21.70
N PRO A 58 -12.86 -25.62 -22.06
CA PRO A 58 -11.61 -24.92 -22.33
C PRO A 58 -10.77 -24.77 -21.07
N GLN A 59 -9.46 -24.94 -21.19
CA GLN A 59 -8.52 -24.54 -20.14
C GLN A 59 -8.19 -23.06 -20.33
N PHE A 60 -8.69 -22.21 -19.44
CA PHE A 60 -8.32 -20.80 -19.47
C PHE A 60 -6.97 -20.57 -18.79
N PHE A 61 -6.17 -19.73 -19.45
CA PHE A 61 -4.90 -19.23 -18.95
C PHE A 61 -5.05 -17.72 -18.70
N MET A 62 -4.83 -17.31 -17.46
CA MET A 62 -4.94 -15.94 -16.98
C MET A 62 -3.55 -15.32 -16.86
N LEU A 63 -3.10 -14.62 -17.89
CA LEU A 63 -1.87 -13.85 -17.83
C LEU A 63 -2.20 -12.43 -17.35
N THR A 64 -1.63 -12.02 -16.21
CA THR A 64 -1.86 -10.67 -15.68
C THR A 64 -0.56 -9.93 -15.42
N TYR A 65 -0.64 -8.61 -15.58
CA TYR A 65 0.42 -7.68 -15.27
C TYR A 65 -0.06 -6.64 -14.28
N ASP A 66 0.79 -6.27 -13.33
CA ASP A 66 0.44 -5.33 -12.28
C ASP A 66 1.37 -4.09 -12.35
N ASP A 67 0.99 -3.02 -11.65
CA ASP A 67 1.68 -1.73 -11.50
C ASP A 67 1.61 -0.78 -12.71
N SER A 68 2.54 0.17 -12.73
CA SER A 68 2.62 1.24 -13.71
C SER A 68 3.02 0.75 -15.11
N ILE A 69 2.38 1.28 -16.14
CA ILE A 69 2.72 1.03 -17.53
C ILE A 69 3.76 2.07 -18.00
N GLN A 70 4.94 1.59 -18.40
CA GLN A 70 6.09 2.39 -18.83
C GLN A 70 6.75 1.73 -20.04
N ASP A 71 7.62 2.45 -20.77
CA ASP A 71 8.38 1.91 -21.91
C ASP A 71 9.13 0.62 -21.55
N ARG A 72 9.80 0.63 -20.39
CA ARG A 72 10.57 -0.51 -19.89
C ARG A 72 9.71 -1.71 -19.50
N THR A 73 8.55 -1.50 -18.87
CA THR A 73 7.65 -2.59 -18.48
C THR A 73 6.95 -3.17 -19.71
N MET A 74 6.52 -2.32 -20.64
CA MET A 74 5.92 -2.75 -21.90
C MET A 74 6.88 -3.50 -22.82
N SER A 75 8.17 -3.18 -22.79
CA SER A 75 9.19 -3.97 -23.51
C SER A 75 9.18 -5.44 -23.06
N VAL A 76 9.10 -5.69 -21.74
CA VAL A 76 8.97 -7.04 -21.17
C VAL A 76 7.64 -7.67 -21.57
N VAL A 77 6.53 -6.95 -21.39
CA VAL A 77 5.19 -7.44 -21.73
C VAL A 77 5.11 -7.86 -23.20
N ASN A 78 5.64 -7.05 -24.11
CA ASN A 78 5.67 -7.34 -25.54
C ASN A 78 6.52 -8.58 -25.88
N LYS A 79 7.64 -8.81 -25.17
CA LYS A 79 8.43 -10.05 -25.30
C LYS A 79 7.63 -11.28 -24.84
N LEU A 80 6.94 -11.19 -23.71
CA LEU A 80 6.17 -12.29 -23.13
C LEU A 80 4.90 -12.60 -23.93
N MET A 81 4.20 -11.59 -24.42
CA MET A 81 3.05 -11.76 -25.30
C MET A 81 3.49 -12.30 -26.68
N GLY A 82 4.56 -11.72 -27.23
CA GLY A 82 5.17 -12.16 -28.48
C GLY A 82 4.19 -12.19 -29.65
N THR A 83 4.39 -13.16 -30.54
CA THR A 83 3.49 -13.42 -31.69
C THR A 83 2.49 -14.55 -31.41
N ARG A 84 2.31 -14.90 -30.13
CA ARG A 84 1.48 -16.03 -29.68
C ARG A 84 0.03 -15.80 -30.03
N LYS A 85 -0.66 -16.88 -30.38
CA LYS A 85 -2.05 -16.85 -30.81
C LYS A 85 -2.89 -17.90 -30.10
N ASN A 86 -4.12 -17.52 -29.78
CA ASN A 86 -5.16 -18.46 -29.40
C ASN A 86 -5.62 -19.30 -30.62
N PRO A 87 -6.35 -20.42 -30.41
CA PRO A 87 -6.79 -21.31 -31.49
C PRO A 87 -7.65 -20.66 -32.58
N ASN A 88 -8.26 -19.50 -32.33
CA ASN A 88 -8.99 -18.71 -33.33
C ASN A 88 -8.08 -17.84 -34.22
N GLY A 89 -6.76 -17.90 -34.04
CA GLY A 89 -5.78 -17.11 -34.78
C GLY A 89 -5.59 -15.68 -34.25
N CYS A 90 -6.29 -15.31 -33.18
CA CYS A 90 -6.13 -14.02 -32.52
C CYS A 90 -4.87 -13.99 -31.65
N PRO A 91 -4.22 -12.83 -31.48
CA PRO A 91 -3.23 -12.65 -30.42
C PRO A 91 -3.79 -13.12 -29.07
N ILE A 92 -2.92 -13.67 -28.23
CA ILE A 92 -3.32 -14.00 -26.86
C ILE A 92 -3.80 -12.75 -26.11
N SER A 93 -4.65 -12.95 -25.10
CA SER A 93 -5.22 -11.86 -24.31
C SER A 93 -4.75 -11.92 -22.87
N ALA A 94 -4.58 -10.75 -22.24
CA ALA A 94 -4.09 -10.56 -20.90
C ALA A 94 -4.81 -9.40 -20.20
N THR A 95 -4.69 -9.35 -18.88
CA THR A 95 -5.26 -8.27 -18.03
C THR A 95 -4.14 -7.46 -17.41
N TYR A 96 -4.20 -6.13 -17.49
CA TYR A 96 -3.26 -5.25 -16.79
C TYR A 96 -3.99 -4.52 -15.66
N TYR A 97 -3.58 -4.75 -14.41
CA TYR A 97 -3.99 -4.01 -13.23
C TYR A 97 -3.10 -2.77 -13.09
N VAL A 98 -3.59 -1.61 -13.51
CA VAL A 98 -2.79 -0.40 -13.70
C VAL A 98 -2.87 0.50 -12.48
N SER A 99 -1.71 0.86 -11.94
CA SER A 99 -1.59 1.97 -10.99
C SER A 99 -1.22 3.27 -11.71
N ILE A 100 -1.72 4.42 -11.23
CA ILE A 100 -1.55 5.70 -11.96
C ILE A 100 -0.15 6.27 -11.82
N GLN A 101 0.47 6.13 -10.65
CA GLN A 101 1.78 6.70 -10.41
C GLN A 101 2.80 6.17 -11.43
N TYR A 102 3.46 7.09 -12.14
CA TYR A 102 4.45 6.81 -13.21
C TYR A 102 3.90 6.16 -14.49
N THR A 103 2.59 5.99 -14.63
CA THR A 103 1.99 5.39 -15.83
C THR A 103 1.99 6.35 -17.02
N ASN A 104 2.41 5.83 -18.17
CA ASN A 104 2.24 6.49 -19.46
C ASN A 104 0.86 6.18 -20.06
N MET A 105 -0.02 7.17 -20.05
CA MET A 105 -1.44 7.01 -20.41
C MET A 105 -1.67 6.63 -21.88
N SER A 106 -0.78 7.03 -22.80
CA SER A 106 -0.87 6.62 -24.20
C SER A 106 -0.68 5.12 -24.36
N MET A 107 0.22 4.52 -23.57
CA MET A 107 0.49 3.08 -23.61
C MET A 107 -0.67 2.27 -23.02
N VAL A 108 -1.37 2.83 -22.03
CA VAL A 108 -2.63 2.25 -21.53
C VAL A 108 -3.69 2.25 -22.64
N THR A 109 -3.80 3.38 -23.37
CA THR A 109 -4.72 3.51 -24.52
C THR A 109 -4.40 2.45 -25.59
N GLU A 110 -3.12 2.29 -25.91
CA GLU A 110 -2.61 1.35 -26.90
C GLU A 110 -2.84 -0.12 -26.51
N TRP A 111 -2.60 -0.45 -25.23
CA TRP A 111 -2.89 -1.75 -24.65
C TRP A 111 -4.38 -2.10 -24.80
N TYR A 112 -5.24 -1.19 -24.36
CA TYR A 112 -6.69 -1.35 -24.43
C TYR A 112 -7.19 -1.46 -25.89
N ALA A 113 -6.70 -0.60 -26.79
CA ALA A 113 -7.08 -0.61 -28.21
C ALA A 113 -6.72 -1.92 -28.93
N ARG A 114 -5.74 -2.69 -28.42
CA ARG A 114 -5.40 -4.04 -28.90
C ARG A 114 -6.33 -5.13 -28.37
N GLY A 115 -7.44 -4.78 -27.72
CA GLY A 115 -8.41 -5.71 -27.16
C GLY A 115 -7.92 -6.39 -25.87
N GLN A 116 -6.90 -5.82 -25.22
CA GLN A 116 -6.45 -6.27 -23.92
C GLN A 116 -7.26 -5.59 -22.81
N GLU A 117 -7.31 -6.21 -21.63
CA GLU A 117 -8.07 -5.65 -20.52
C GLU A 117 -7.21 -4.72 -19.66
N VAL A 118 -7.82 -3.61 -19.23
CA VAL A 118 -7.29 -2.72 -18.20
C VAL A 118 -8.21 -2.76 -16.98
N ALA A 119 -7.62 -3.01 -15.83
CA ALA A 119 -8.25 -3.04 -14.53
C ALA A 119 -7.55 -2.05 -13.59
N ASP A 120 -8.23 -1.68 -12.52
CA ASP A 120 -7.77 -0.67 -11.56
C ASP A 120 -6.83 -1.28 -10.52
N HIS A 121 -5.71 -0.59 -10.24
CA HIS A 121 -4.74 -0.94 -9.21
C HIS A 121 -4.34 0.26 -8.35
N THR A 122 -5.29 1.17 -8.09
CA THR A 122 -5.17 2.41 -7.29
C THR A 122 -4.30 3.53 -7.88
N MET A 123 -4.41 4.74 -7.33
CA MET A 123 -3.60 5.88 -7.80
C MET A 123 -2.14 5.72 -7.39
N THR A 124 -1.89 5.42 -6.11
CA THR A 124 -0.56 5.47 -5.50
C THR A 124 -0.03 4.11 -5.01
N HIS A 125 -0.67 3.02 -5.46
CA HIS A 125 -0.27 1.64 -5.15
C HIS A 125 -0.31 1.34 -3.64
N VAL A 126 -1.48 1.55 -3.03
CA VAL A 126 -1.71 1.34 -1.59
C VAL A 126 -2.69 0.20 -1.31
N GLY A 127 -2.32 -0.67 -0.37
CA GLY A 127 -3.18 -1.72 0.18
C GLY A 127 -4.28 -1.13 1.07
N LYS A 128 -5.24 -1.96 1.50
CA LYS A 128 -6.44 -1.54 2.25
C LYS A 128 -7.07 -0.30 1.63
N SER A 129 -7.20 -0.36 0.30
CA SER A 129 -7.31 0.80 -0.57
C SER A 129 -8.51 1.68 -0.21
N PRO A 130 -8.28 2.94 0.21
CA PRO A 130 -9.35 3.91 0.43
C PRO A 130 -10.17 4.19 -0.85
N GLU A 131 -11.43 4.61 -0.71
CA GLU A 131 -12.32 4.88 -1.85
C GLU A 131 -11.72 5.92 -2.84
N ASN A 132 -11.03 6.96 -2.37
CA ASN A 132 -10.42 7.98 -3.23
C ASN A 132 -9.27 7.46 -4.11
N GLU A 133 -8.56 6.41 -3.66
CA GLU A 133 -7.51 5.74 -4.44
C GLU A 133 -8.10 4.97 -5.63
N ILE A 134 -9.23 4.31 -5.41
CA ILE A 134 -9.95 3.53 -6.43
C ILE A 134 -10.64 4.48 -7.42
N THR A 135 -11.44 5.41 -6.89
CA THR A 135 -12.19 6.36 -7.72
C THR A 135 -11.27 7.29 -8.52
N GLY A 136 -10.15 7.73 -7.94
CA GLY A 136 -9.14 8.53 -8.62
C GLY A 136 -8.50 7.78 -9.78
N CYS A 137 -8.15 6.51 -9.59
CA CYS A 137 -7.52 5.68 -10.62
C CYS A 137 -8.45 5.51 -11.83
N LYS A 138 -9.68 5.05 -11.59
CA LYS A 138 -10.72 4.96 -12.61
C LYS A 138 -10.93 6.28 -13.35
N ALA A 139 -10.98 7.41 -12.64
CA ALA A 139 -11.17 8.73 -13.23
C ALA A 139 -9.98 9.17 -14.10
N ALA A 140 -8.74 8.91 -13.67
CA ALA A 140 -7.53 9.23 -14.42
C ALA A 140 -7.41 8.36 -15.69
N LEU A 141 -7.70 7.05 -15.60
CA LEU A 141 -7.73 6.14 -16.76
C LEU A 141 -8.76 6.60 -17.80
N ASN A 142 -9.95 7.01 -17.37
CA ASN A 142 -10.94 7.55 -18.29
C ASN A 142 -10.51 8.88 -18.91
N ALA A 143 -10.01 9.81 -18.11
CA ALA A 143 -9.70 11.16 -18.57
C ALA A 143 -8.48 11.22 -19.50
N PHE A 144 -7.42 10.44 -19.20
CA PHE A 144 -6.12 10.60 -19.85
C PHE A 144 -5.67 9.39 -20.67
N ALA A 145 -6.24 8.21 -20.44
CA ALA A 145 -6.07 7.07 -21.34
C ALA A 145 -7.33 6.80 -22.19
N GLY A 146 -8.43 7.52 -21.92
CA GLY A 146 -9.66 7.43 -22.70
C GLY A 146 -10.33 6.09 -22.64
N LEU A 147 -10.27 5.42 -21.49
CA LEU A 147 -10.99 4.17 -21.27
C LEU A 147 -12.43 4.46 -20.88
N PRO A 148 -13.44 3.83 -21.48
CA PRO A 148 -14.82 3.97 -21.02
C PRO A 148 -14.96 3.49 -19.57
N ASN A 149 -15.63 4.26 -18.72
CA ASN A 149 -15.79 3.90 -17.30
C ASN A 149 -16.51 2.55 -17.14
N GLY A 150 -17.47 2.25 -18.02
CA GLY A 150 -18.17 0.98 -18.07
C GLY A 150 -17.29 -0.21 -18.41
N ASN A 151 -16.08 -0.01 -18.97
CA ASN A 151 -15.15 -1.08 -19.34
C ASN A 151 -14.01 -1.28 -18.33
N ILE A 152 -13.83 -0.36 -17.37
CA ILE A 152 -12.96 -0.53 -16.20
C ILE A 152 -13.75 -1.28 -15.11
N LYS A 153 -13.80 -2.61 -15.21
CA LYS A 153 -14.66 -3.47 -14.37
C LYS A 153 -13.92 -4.29 -13.33
N GLY A 154 -12.62 -4.44 -13.49
CA GLY A 154 -11.76 -5.24 -12.61
C GLY A 154 -10.99 -4.39 -11.62
N PHE A 155 -10.69 -4.98 -10.48
CA PHE A 155 -9.80 -4.41 -9.48
C PHE A 155 -8.86 -5.49 -8.92
N ARG A 156 -7.66 -5.07 -8.53
CA ARG A 156 -6.76 -5.84 -7.67
C ARG A 156 -6.19 -4.92 -6.62
N THR A 157 -6.21 -5.36 -5.36
CA THR A 157 -5.68 -4.58 -4.25
C THR A 157 -4.15 -4.66 -4.26
N PRO A 158 -3.42 -3.53 -4.21
CA PRO A 158 -1.97 -3.53 -4.07
C PRO A 158 -1.49 -4.39 -2.90
N PHE A 159 -0.38 -5.11 -3.12
CA PHE A 159 0.19 -6.10 -2.20
C PHE A 159 -0.75 -7.25 -1.81
N LEU A 160 -1.91 -7.38 -2.47
CA LEU A 160 -2.99 -8.29 -2.11
C LEU A 160 -3.51 -8.04 -0.66
N ASP A 161 -3.31 -6.82 -0.14
CA ASP A 161 -3.73 -6.42 1.21
C ASP A 161 -5.18 -5.91 1.19
N TRP A 162 -6.08 -6.78 0.75
CA TRP A 162 -7.52 -6.51 0.64
C TRP A 162 -8.23 -6.66 2.00
N THR A 163 -9.36 -5.96 2.14
CA THR A 163 -10.28 -6.09 3.29
C THR A 163 -11.74 -6.21 2.82
N PRO A 164 -12.66 -6.74 3.64
CA PRO A 164 -14.09 -6.78 3.30
C PRO A 164 -14.66 -5.41 2.93
N GLU A 165 -14.19 -4.33 3.57
CA GLU A 165 -14.61 -2.95 3.29
C GLU A 165 -14.19 -2.50 1.88
N VAL A 166 -12.99 -2.91 1.43
CA VAL A 166 -12.55 -2.65 0.05
C VAL A 166 -13.48 -3.34 -0.93
N LEU A 167 -13.78 -4.63 -0.74
CA LEU A 167 -14.67 -5.40 -1.62
C LEU A 167 -16.09 -4.80 -1.68
N GLN A 168 -16.63 -4.37 -0.53
CA GLN A 168 -17.91 -3.66 -0.47
C GLN A 168 -17.88 -2.33 -1.22
N THR A 169 -16.77 -1.59 -1.11
CA THR A 169 -16.58 -0.33 -1.82
C THR A 169 -16.53 -0.56 -3.33
N LEU A 170 -15.83 -1.58 -3.80
CA LEU A 170 -15.77 -1.95 -5.22
C LEU A 170 -17.15 -2.25 -5.79
N ALA A 171 -17.95 -3.06 -5.10
CA ALA A 171 -19.30 -3.38 -5.52
C ALA A 171 -20.21 -2.14 -5.54
N LYS A 172 -20.11 -1.26 -4.54
CA LYS A 172 -20.83 0.03 -4.50
C LYS A 172 -20.45 0.94 -5.67
N LEU A 173 -19.18 0.93 -6.08
CA LEU A 173 -18.67 1.69 -7.23
C LEU A 173 -18.97 1.03 -8.59
N GLY A 174 -19.63 -0.13 -8.60
CA GLY A 174 -20.02 -0.82 -9.83
C GLY A 174 -18.88 -1.59 -10.52
N PHE A 175 -17.80 -1.92 -9.81
CA PHE A 175 -16.85 -2.92 -10.29
C PHE A 175 -17.55 -4.28 -10.37
N GLN A 176 -17.15 -5.10 -11.35
CA GLN A 176 -17.75 -6.42 -11.56
C GLN A 176 -17.04 -7.50 -10.76
N TYR A 177 -15.73 -7.36 -10.56
CA TYR A 177 -14.93 -8.39 -9.92
C TYR A 177 -13.71 -7.82 -9.19
N ASP A 178 -13.28 -8.54 -8.15
CA ASP A 178 -11.96 -8.44 -7.55
C ASP A 178 -11.11 -9.66 -7.94
N SER A 179 -9.79 -9.49 -7.96
CA SER A 179 -8.83 -10.58 -8.06
C SER A 179 -7.67 -10.31 -7.12
N SER A 180 -7.95 -10.27 -5.82
CA SER A 180 -6.94 -10.06 -4.77
C SER A 180 -6.80 -11.26 -3.83
N VAL A 181 -7.75 -12.20 -3.86
CA VAL A 181 -7.83 -13.28 -2.88
C VAL A 181 -6.99 -14.47 -3.32
N THR A 182 -6.21 -15.03 -2.40
CA THR A 182 -5.32 -16.15 -2.70
C THR A 182 -6.04 -17.48 -2.60
N ALA A 183 -5.92 -18.32 -3.64
CA ALA A 183 -6.32 -19.71 -3.59
C ALA A 183 -5.09 -20.63 -3.50
N LEU A 184 -5.14 -21.58 -2.57
CA LEU A 184 -4.20 -22.67 -2.40
C LEU A 184 -4.66 -23.90 -3.19
N LYS A 185 -3.97 -25.02 -3.02
CA LYS A 185 -4.27 -26.26 -3.77
C LYS A 185 -5.66 -26.80 -3.46
N GLU A 186 -6.07 -26.69 -2.19
CA GLU A 186 -7.24 -27.31 -1.61
C GLU A 186 -8.53 -26.53 -1.93
N ASP A 187 -8.40 -25.23 -2.20
CA ASP A 187 -9.49 -24.29 -2.42
C ASP A 187 -9.38 -23.53 -3.76
N ALA A 188 -8.46 -23.94 -4.65
CA ALA A 188 -8.44 -23.51 -6.04
C ALA A 188 -9.75 -23.88 -6.74
N SER A 189 -10.45 -22.88 -7.25
CA SER A 189 -11.79 -23.01 -7.82
C SER A 189 -11.95 -22.17 -9.09
N TRP A 190 -13.05 -22.40 -9.81
CA TRP A 190 -13.56 -21.45 -10.78
C TRP A 190 -13.98 -20.15 -10.06
N PRO A 191 -13.96 -18.99 -10.75
CA PRO A 191 -14.49 -17.75 -10.20
C PRO A 191 -15.91 -17.93 -9.65
N TYR A 192 -16.21 -17.22 -8.58
CA TYR A 192 -17.47 -17.36 -7.87
C TYR A 192 -17.98 -15.99 -7.46
N THR A 193 -19.27 -15.91 -7.14
CA THR A 193 -19.87 -14.67 -6.64
C THR A 193 -19.94 -14.71 -5.12
N LEU A 194 -19.82 -13.54 -4.48
CA LEU A 194 -19.80 -13.42 -3.02
C LEU A 194 -21.20 -13.47 -2.38
N ASP A 195 -22.20 -14.07 -3.04
CA ASP A 195 -23.56 -14.28 -2.52
C ASP A 195 -23.57 -15.11 -1.23
N TYR A 196 -22.58 -15.98 -1.05
CA TYR A 196 -22.41 -16.85 0.13
C TYR A 196 -21.12 -16.55 0.90
N GLY A 197 -20.47 -15.44 0.62
CA GLY A 197 -19.19 -15.08 1.22
C GLY A 197 -17.97 -15.50 0.40
N LEU A 198 -16.79 -15.31 0.97
CA LEU A 198 -15.53 -15.75 0.37
C LEU A 198 -15.32 -17.24 0.59
N TYR A 199 -14.67 -17.88 -0.37
CA TYR A 199 -14.25 -19.29 -0.30
C TYR A 199 -12.77 -19.43 0.05
N ASN A 200 -11.99 -18.41 -0.29
CA ASN A 200 -10.54 -18.39 -0.19
C ASN A 200 -10.08 -17.44 0.92
N ASP A 201 -8.84 -17.61 1.41
CA ASP A 201 -8.27 -16.83 2.52
C ASP A 201 -9.09 -16.85 3.83
N CYS A 202 -9.85 -17.90 4.09
CA CYS A 202 -10.73 -17.96 5.26
C CYS A 202 -10.01 -17.96 6.62
N TRP A 203 -8.70 -18.18 6.62
CA TRP A 203 -7.84 -17.95 7.79
C TRP A 203 -7.86 -16.49 8.28
N LYS A 204 -8.25 -15.52 7.43
CA LYS A 204 -8.49 -14.12 7.83
C LYS A 204 -9.75 -13.93 8.68
N GLY A 205 -10.64 -14.92 8.75
CA GLY A 205 -11.83 -14.90 9.61
C GLY A 205 -13.06 -14.15 9.06
N PHE A 206 -12.99 -13.64 7.83
CA PHE A 206 -14.07 -12.83 7.23
C PHE A 206 -14.87 -13.52 6.12
N CYS A 207 -14.60 -14.80 5.84
CA CYS A 207 -15.30 -15.51 4.76
C CYS A 207 -16.82 -15.49 4.90
N ASN A 208 -17.32 -15.71 6.12
CA ASN A 208 -18.75 -15.76 6.41
C ASN A 208 -19.43 -14.40 6.59
N SER A 209 -18.65 -13.31 6.65
CA SER A 209 -19.18 -11.95 6.82
C SER A 209 -19.12 -11.11 5.55
N THR A 210 -18.31 -11.50 4.58
CA THR A 210 -18.08 -10.74 3.35
C THR A 210 -19.08 -11.15 2.26
N ILE A 211 -20.35 -10.90 2.51
CA ILE A 211 -21.44 -11.27 1.59
C ILE A 211 -21.78 -10.08 0.69
N ILE A 212 -21.52 -10.21 -0.61
CA ILE A 212 -21.72 -9.18 -1.63
C ILE A 212 -22.37 -9.83 -2.87
N PRO A 213 -23.71 -9.93 -2.91
CA PRO A 213 -24.41 -10.64 -3.98
C PRO A 213 -24.05 -10.17 -5.39
N GLY A 214 -23.74 -11.11 -6.28
CA GLY A 214 -23.41 -10.85 -7.69
C GLY A 214 -22.04 -10.23 -7.97
N PHE A 215 -21.26 -9.86 -6.94
CA PHE A 215 -19.88 -9.40 -7.09
C PHE A 215 -18.95 -10.61 -7.21
N PHE A 216 -18.11 -10.66 -8.25
CA PHE A 216 -17.24 -11.80 -8.49
C PHE A 216 -15.91 -11.69 -7.74
N GLU A 217 -15.44 -12.83 -7.25
CA GLU A 217 -14.03 -13.06 -6.95
C GLU A 217 -13.43 -13.94 -8.05
N ILE A 218 -12.31 -13.50 -8.63
CA ILE A 218 -11.44 -14.32 -9.46
C ILE A 218 -10.25 -14.75 -8.59
N PRO A 219 -10.34 -15.93 -7.95
CA PRO A 219 -9.33 -16.35 -6.99
C PRO A 219 -7.98 -16.56 -7.68
N MET A 220 -6.93 -16.03 -7.06
CA MET A 220 -5.57 -16.14 -7.56
C MET A 220 -4.98 -17.47 -7.10
N ALA A 221 -5.03 -18.50 -7.95
CA ALA A 221 -4.44 -19.79 -7.64
C ALA A 221 -2.90 -19.70 -7.56
N ALA A 222 -2.34 -20.04 -6.40
CA ALA A 222 -0.90 -20.13 -6.18
C ALA A 222 -0.30 -21.35 -6.90
N LEU A 223 0.94 -21.22 -7.36
CA LEU A 223 1.77 -22.36 -7.72
C LEU A 223 2.21 -23.06 -6.45
N ILE A 224 2.09 -24.37 -6.42
CA ILE A 224 2.54 -25.17 -5.28
C ILE A 224 3.84 -25.87 -5.67
N ASP A 225 4.89 -25.68 -4.87
CA ASP A 225 6.17 -26.34 -5.09
C ASP A 225 6.13 -27.83 -4.69
N GLU A 226 7.28 -28.49 -4.82
CA GLU A 226 7.42 -29.93 -4.50
C GLU A 226 7.27 -30.22 -2.99
N GLN A 227 7.43 -29.21 -2.14
CA GLN A 227 7.31 -29.27 -0.68
C GLN A 227 5.91 -28.88 -0.18
N GLY A 228 5.02 -28.45 -1.08
CA GLY A 228 3.67 -27.98 -0.74
C GLY A 228 3.59 -26.51 -0.36
N LEU A 229 4.64 -25.72 -0.59
CA LEU A 229 4.64 -24.28 -0.32
C LEU A 229 4.00 -23.50 -1.48
N PRO A 230 3.17 -22.49 -1.19
CA PRO A 230 2.53 -21.67 -2.21
C PRO A 230 3.43 -20.50 -2.67
N HIS A 231 3.41 -20.25 -3.98
CA HIS A 231 4.08 -19.17 -4.70
C HIS A 231 3.07 -18.48 -5.60
N LEU A 232 2.77 -17.20 -5.34
CA LEU A 232 1.64 -16.53 -5.98
C LEU A 232 2.06 -15.54 -7.07
N MET A 233 2.80 -14.50 -6.69
CA MET A 233 3.26 -13.44 -7.59
C MET A 233 4.74 -13.62 -7.90
N ASP A 234 5.14 -13.41 -9.16
CA ASP A 234 6.53 -13.47 -9.61
C ASP A 234 7.31 -14.74 -9.20
N PRO A 235 6.77 -15.96 -9.43
CA PRO A 235 7.38 -17.20 -8.95
C PRO A 235 8.79 -17.45 -9.52
N TYR A 236 9.15 -16.79 -10.63
CA TYR A 236 10.49 -16.80 -11.22
C TYR A 236 11.57 -16.12 -10.36
N LEU A 237 11.19 -15.44 -9.29
CA LEU A 237 12.12 -14.88 -8.29
C LEU A 237 12.41 -15.85 -7.14
N ASP A 238 11.61 -16.90 -6.99
CA ASP A 238 11.65 -17.77 -5.80
C ASP A 238 12.63 -18.93 -5.96
N ASN A 239 13.00 -19.29 -7.19
CA ASN A 239 13.95 -20.37 -7.46
C ASN A 239 14.62 -20.26 -8.85
N THR A 240 15.45 -21.25 -9.20
CA THR A 240 16.07 -21.34 -10.53
C THR A 240 15.01 -21.57 -11.62
N THR A 241 15.33 -21.14 -12.84
CA THR A 241 14.41 -21.23 -13.99
C THR A 241 13.93 -22.64 -14.25
N ASP A 242 14.78 -23.66 -14.12
CA ASP A 242 14.40 -25.06 -14.35
C ASP A 242 13.39 -25.56 -13.31
N VAL A 243 13.59 -25.19 -12.05
CA VAL A 243 12.70 -25.55 -10.95
C VAL A 243 11.35 -24.86 -11.11
N VAL A 244 11.35 -23.56 -11.38
CA VAL A 244 10.11 -22.77 -11.57
C VAL A 244 9.35 -23.24 -12.80
N LYS A 245 10.05 -23.55 -13.91
CA LYS A 245 9.42 -24.12 -15.12
C LYS A 245 8.69 -25.42 -14.80
N LYS A 246 9.30 -26.28 -13.98
CA LYS A 246 8.67 -27.52 -13.52
C LYS A 246 7.43 -27.23 -12.66
N TRP A 247 7.51 -26.30 -11.72
CA TRP A 247 6.35 -25.89 -10.91
C TRP A 247 5.18 -25.40 -11.77
N LEU A 248 5.48 -24.56 -12.77
CA LEU A 248 4.50 -24.07 -13.73
C LEU A 248 3.82 -25.22 -14.49
N GLN A 249 4.60 -26.18 -15.01
CA GLN A 249 4.06 -27.35 -15.72
C GLN A 249 3.24 -28.28 -14.82
N ASP A 250 3.73 -28.58 -13.62
CA ASP A 250 3.04 -29.45 -12.66
C ASP A 250 1.69 -28.86 -12.24
N ASN A 251 1.67 -27.56 -11.91
CA ASN A 251 0.44 -26.87 -11.53
C ASN A 251 -0.49 -26.69 -12.73
N PHE A 252 0.01 -26.42 -13.93
CA PHE A 252 -0.82 -26.38 -15.14
C PHE A 252 -1.52 -27.73 -15.40
N ASN A 253 -0.77 -28.83 -15.31
CA ASN A 253 -1.31 -30.18 -15.47
C ASN A 253 -2.33 -30.53 -14.37
N ARG A 254 -2.14 -30.04 -13.15
CA ARG A 254 -3.12 -30.16 -12.07
C ARG A 254 -4.43 -29.48 -12.47
N HIS A 255 -4.40 -28.25 -12.95
CA HIS A 255 -5.61 -27.55 -13.41
C HIS A 255 -6.28 -28.28 -14.58
N LEU A 256 -5.50 -28.73 -15.58
CA LEU A 256 -6.00 -29.48 -16.73
C LEU A 256 -6.78 -30.75 -16.35
N THR A 257 -6.36 -31.44 -15.29
CA THR A 257 -6.94 -32.72 -14.85
C THR A 257 -7.96 -32.58 -13.73
N GLN A 258 -7.92 -31.48 -12.96
CA GLN A 258 -8.77 -31.24 -11.81
C GLN A 258 -9.73 -30.08 -12.08
N GLY A 259 -10.70 -30.31 -12.96
CA GLY A 259 -11.82 -29.36 -13.15
C GLY A 259 -11.57 -28.25 -14.16
N LYS A 260 -10.37 -28.15 -14.76
CA LYS A 260 -9.96 -27.08 -15.68
C LYS A 260 -10.19 -25.67 -15.13
N THR A 261 -10.06 -25.52 -13.81
CA THR A 261 -10.11 -24.20 -13.18
C THR A 261 -9.07 -23.27 -13.84
N PRO A 262 -9.33 -21.96 -13.96
CA PRO A 262 -8.41 -21.05 -14.63
C PRO A 262 -7.01 -21.12 -14.02
N PHE A 263 -5.99 -21.23 -14.86
CA PHE A 263 -4.60 -21.24 -14.44
C PHE A 263 -4.01 -19.84 -14.61
N GLY A 264 -3.47 -19.25 -13.55
CA GLY A 264 -2.95 -17.90 -13.59
C GLY A 264 -1.43 -17.80 -13.49
N VAL A 265 -0.86 -16.83 -14.21
CA VAL A 265 0.51 -16.37 -14.02
C VAL A 265 0.45 -14.86 -13.88
N TYR A 266 0.85 -14.38 -12.71
CA TYR A 266 0.71 -12.98 -12.30
C TYR A 266 2.10 -12.36 -12.17
N ILE A 267 2.35 -11.29 -12.93
CA ILE A 267 3.70 -10.78 -13.19
C ILE A 267 3.77 -9.30 -12.88
N HIS A 268 4.78 -8.86 -12.13
CA HIS A 268 5.23 -7.47 -12.14
C HIS A 268 6.33 -7.32 -13.21
N PRO A 269 6.07 -6.69 -14.37
CA PRO A 269 7.04 -6.65 -15.48
C PRO A 269 8.36 -6.01 -15.10
N VAL A 270 8.35 -5.12 -14.10
CA VAL A 270 9.56 -4.48 -13.56
C VAL A 270 10.58 -5.51 -13.08
N GLN A 271 10.15 -6.65 -12.52
CA GLN A 271 11.07 -7.67 -12.01
C GLN A 271 11.82 -8.43 -13.11
N LEU A 272 11.29 -8.40 -14.33
CA LEU A 272 11.88 -9.00 -15.53
C LEU A 272 12.62 -7.98 -16.39
N ASP A 273 12.72 -6.72 -15.97
CA ASP A 273 13.52 -5.72 -16.67
C ASP A 273 14.99 -5.69 -16.17
N ASN A 274 15.93 -5.89 -17.09
CA ASN A 274 17.37 -5.84 -16.85
C ASN A 274 17.84 -4.50 -16.27
N SER A 275 17.15 -3.39 -16.55
CA SER A 275 17.58 -2.07 -16.07
C SER A 275 17.30 -1.81 -14.58
N THR A 276 16.56 -2.70 -13.91
CA THR A 276 16.22 -2.54 -12.48
C THR A 276 17.41 -2.54 -11.54
N ALA A 277 18.49 -3.25 -11.86
CA ALA A 277 19.66 -3.34 -10.99
C ALA A 277 20.94 -3.61 -11.80
N PRO A 278 22.07 -2.93 -11.49
CA PRO A 278 23.34 -3.19 -12.15
C PRO A 278 23.75 -4.67 -12.02
N GLY A 279 24.06 -5.31 -13.15
CA GLY A 279 24.48 -6.72 -13.20
C GLY A 279 23.35 -7.74 -13.13
N ARG A 280 22.08 -7.33 -13.07
CA ARG A 280 20.93 -8.24 -13.15
C ARG A 280 20.76 -8.71 -14.60
N ASN A 281 20.61 -10.02 -14.78
CA ASN A 281 20.26 -10.65 -16.05
C ASN A 281 18.96 -11.45 -15.87
N THR A 282 17.87 -10.92 -16.40
CA THR A 282 16.52 -11.50 -16.37
C THR A 282 16.19 -12.29 -17.63
N GLU A 283 17.07 -12.30 -18.64
CA GLU A 283 16.81 -12.98 -19.91
C GLU A 283 16.51 -14.48 -19.73
N PRO A 284 17.20 -15.25 -18.86
CA PRO A 284 16.84 -16.63 -18.59
C PRO A 284 15.42 -16.80 -18.03
N MET A 285 14.94 -15.84 -17.21
CA MET A 285 13.59 -15.87 -16.65
C MET A 285 12.54 -15.60 -17.73
N ILE A 286 12.79 -14.61 -18.60
CA ILE A 286 11.94 -14.30 -19.74
C ILE A 286 11.87 -15.51 -20.67
N GLN A 287 13.01 -16.09 -21.03
CA GLN A 287 13.08 -17.27 -21.90
C GLN A 287 12.31 -18.45 -21.30
N MET A 288 12.49 -18.72 -20.01
CA MET A 288 11.76 -19.79 -19.32
C MET A 288 10.24 -19.58 -19.39
N LEU A 289 9.75 -18.36 -19.14
CA LEU A 289 8.32 -18.04 -19.22
C LEU A 289 7.80 -18.18 -20.66
N GLN A 290 8.56 -17.71 -21.65
CA GLN A 290 8.21 -17.87 -23.07
C GLN A 290 8.09 -19.34 -23.46
N GLU A 291 9.08 -20.17 -23.10
CA GLU A 291 9.06 -21.60 -23.35
C GLU A 291 7.88 -22.30 -22.66
N PHE A 292 7.54 -21.89 -21.43
CA PHE A 292 6.37 -22.40 -20.73
C PHE A 292 5.05 -21.98 -21.41
N PHE A 293 4.92 -20.72 -21.83
CA PHE A 293 3.70 -20.25 -22.51
C PHE A 293 3.50 -20.95 -23.87
N ASP A 294 4.57 -21.18 -24.62
CA ASP A 294 4.52 -21.92 -25.88
C ASP A 294 4.13 -23.39 -25.62
N TRP A 295 4.69 -24.01 -24.58
CA TRP A 295 4.30 -25.35 -24.16
C TRP A 295 2.84 -25.44 -23.71
N ALA A 296 2.34 -24.45 -22.97
CA ALA A 296 0.97 -24.38 -22.48
C ALA A 296 -0.03 -24.21 -23.64
N LEU A 297 0.26 -23.32 -24.60
CA LEU A 297 -0.55 -23.12 -25.81
C LEU A 297 -0.62 -24.37 -26.70
N ALA A 298 0.39 -25.24 -26.64
CA ALA A 298 0.40 -26.51 -27.36
C ALA A 298 -0.49 -27.58 -26.69
N GLN A 299 -0.97 -27.37 -25.46
CA GLN A 299 -1.87 -28.30 -24.80
C GLN A 299 -3.31 -28.19 -25.35
N PRO A 300 -4.12 -29.26 -25.28
CA PRO A 300 -5.48 -29.27 -25.83
C PRO A 300 -6.39 -28.21 -25.18
N ASN A 301 -7.14 -27.49 -26.02
CA ASN A 301 -8.19 -26.56 -25.60
C ASN A 301 -7.72 -25.43 -24.67
N VAL A 302 -6.47 -24.97 -24.79
CA VAL A 302 -5.94 -23.84 -24.00
C VAL A 302 -6.24 -22.50 -24.65
N TRP A 303 -6.69 -21.55 -23.84
CA TRP A 303 -7.04 -20.19 -24.26
C TRP A 303 -6.51 -19.16 -23.27
N PHE A 304 -5.65 -18.25 -23.74
CA PHE A 304 -5.20 -17.10 -22.98
C PHE A 304 -6.26 -16.00 -23.09
N VAL A 305 -6.88 -15.65 -21.98
CA VAL A 305 -8.05 -14.77 -21.94
C VAL A 305 -7.87 -13.66 -20.92
N THR A 306 -8.59 -12.57 -21.13
CA THR A 306 -8.73 -11.55 -20.08
C THR A 306 -9.69 -12.02 -18.98
N SER A 307 -9.67 -11.32 -17.84
CA SER A 307 -10.54 -11.60 -16.70
C SER A 307 -12.02 -11.40 -17.05
N GLN A 308 -12.33 -10.33 -17.78
CA GLN A 308 -13.64 -10.08 -18.34
C GLN A 308 -14.07 -11.15 -19.36
N GLN A 309 -13.17 -11.65 -20.22
CA GLN A 309 -13.51 -12.74 -21.16
C GLN A 309 -13.84 -14.03 -20.42
N LEU A 310 -13.07 -14.39 -19.39
CA LEU A 310 -13.34 -15.52 -18.52
C LEU A 310 -14.74 -15.41 -17.90
N LEU A 311 -15.06 -14.29 -17.23
CA LEU A 311 -16.37 -14.10 -16.60
C LEU A 311 -17.52 -14.04 -17.62
N THR A 312 -17.27 -13.50 -18.82
CA THR A 312 -18.24 -13.48 -19.92
C THR A 312 -18.54 -14.88 -20.42
N TRP A 313 -17.53 -15.74 -20.54
CA TRP A 313 -17.73 -17.15 -20.86
C TRP A 313 -18.47 -17.87 -19.74
N MET A 314 -18.14 -17.63 -18.46
CA MET A 314 -18.83 -18.29 -17.35
C MET A 314 -20.33 -17.99 -17.29
N LYS A 315 -20.73 -16.76 -17.66
CA LYS A 315 -22.14 -16.35 -17.75
C LYS A 315 -22.90 -17.05 -18.88
N ASN A 316 -22.22 -17.47 -19.94
CA ASN A 316 -22.80 -18.16 -21.08
C ASN A 316 -21.80 -19.19 -21.65
N PRO A 317 -21.60 -20.33 -20.95
CA PRO A 317 -20.53 -21.26 -21.26
C PRO A 317 -20.81 -22.01 -22.55
N VAL A 318 -19.78 -22.09 -23.40
CA VAL A 318 -19.78 -22.86 -24.64
C VAL A 318 -18.60 -23.83 -24.66
N PRO A 319 -18.71 -25.01 -25.31
CA PRO A 319 -17.60 -25.92 -25.51
C PRO A 319 -16.38 -25.25 -26.17
N ALA A 320 -15.18 -25.73 -25.88
CA ALA A 320 -13.92 -25.22 -26.45
C ALA A 320 -13.92 -25.19 -27.98
N SER A 321 -14.60 -26.14 -28.62
CA SER A 321 -14.76 -26.21 -30.09
C SER A 321 -15.53 -25.04 -30.68
N GLN A 322 -16.34 -24.34 -29.88
CA GLN A 322 -17.16 -23.19 -30.29
C GLN A 322 -16.52 -21.84 -29.95
N LEU A 323 -15.48 -21.80 -29.11
CA LEU A 323 -14.83 -20.55 -28.70
C LEU A 323 -14.26 -19.75 -29.87
N LYS A 324 -13.87 -20.42 -30.96
CA LYS A 324 -13.37 -19.75 -32.17
C LYS A 324 -14.38 -18.77 -32.79
N ASP A 325 -15.66 -19.08 -32.67
CA ASP A 325 -16.75 -18.31 -33.25
C ASP A 325 -17.48 -17.46 -32.20
N TYR A 326 -17.12 -17.60 -30.92
CA TYR A 326 -17.73 -16.89 -29.81
C TYR A 326 -17.38 -15.41 -29.86
N ALA A 327 -18.39 -14.55 -30.02
CA ALA A 327 -18.20 -13.13 -30.30
C ALA A 327 -17.27 -12.39 -29.31
N PRO A 328 -17.35 -12.60 -27.98
CA PRO A 328 -16.47 -11.92 -27.02
C PRO A 328 -14.97 -12.28 -27.14
N PHE A 329 -14.64 -13.33 -27.90
CA PHE A 329 -13.28 -13.83 -28.08
C PHE A 329 -12.69 -13.46 -29.44
N LYS A 330 -13.44 -12.76 -30.29
CA LYS A 330 -12.98 -12.32 -31.61
C LYS A 330 -12.09 -11.09 -31.49
N CYS A 331 -10.91 -11.14 -32.09
CA CYS A 331 -10.00 -10.00 -32.24
C CYS A 331 -10.36 -9.21 -33.50
N GLN A 332 -11.39 -8.37 -33.44
CA GLN A 332 -11.70 -7.44 -34.52
C GLN A 332 -11.12 -6.07 -34.17
N ALA A 333 -10.01 -5.70 -34.80
CA ALA A 333 -9.56 -4.31 -34.80
C ALA A 333 -10.45 -3.52 -35.77
N PRO A 334 -10.99 -2.36 -35.37
CA PRO A 334 -11.76 -1.54 -36.27
C PRO A 334 -10.86 -1.02 -37.39
N LYS A 335 -11.38 -1.02 -38.62
CA LYS A 335 -10.73 -0.34 -39.73
C LYS A 335 -11.20 1.11 -39.75
N ILE A 336 -10.27 2.04 -39.57
CA ILE A 336 -10.55 3.47 -39.48
C ILE A 336 -9.77 4.15 -40.59
N ASP A 337 -10.48 4.77 -41.52
CA ASP A 337 -9.87 5.45 -42.68
C ASP A 337 -9.38 6.87 -42.33
N LYS A 338 -9.68 7.35 -41.11
CA LYS A 338 -9.20 8.62 -40.54
C LYS A 338 -8.07 8.38 -39.54
N LYS A 339 -7.02 9.20 -39.63
CA LYS A 339 -5.95 9.24 -38.63
C LYS A 339 -6.45 9.95 -37.38
N ILE A 340 -6.52 9.22 -36.27
CA ILE A 340 -6.95 9.73 -34.96
C ILE A 340 -6.05 9.15 -33.85
N CYS A 341 -6.01 9.83 -32.71
CA CYS A 341 -5.26 9.38 -31.55
C CYS A 341 -6.13 8.47 -30.66
N ASN A 342 -6.15 7.17 -30.99
CA ASN A 342 -7.05 6.18 -30.36
C ASN A 342 -6.33 4.88 -29.90
N GLY A 343 -4.99 4.88 -29.88
CA GLY A 343 -4.18 3.72 -29.50
C GLY A 343 -3.94 2.67 -30.58
N LEU A 344 -4.52 2.80 -31.78
CA LEU A 344 -4.24 1.87 -32.90
C LEU A 344 -3.12 2.35 -33.82
N THR A 345 -2.96 3.67 -33.99
CA THR A 345 -1.86 4.30 -34.73
C THR A 345 -1.39 5.56 -34.02
N ASP A 346 -0.07 5.72 -33.89
CA ASP A 346 0.55 6.94 -33.38
C ASP A 346 1.30 7.65 -34.52
N ASP A 347 0.58 8.52 -35.22
CA ASP A 347 1.10 9.31 -36.35
C ASP A 347 1.60 10.70 -35.88
N GLY A 348 2.28 10.76 -34.72
CA GLY A 348 2.73 12.01 -34.11
C GLY A 348 1.59 12.84 -33.54
N LEU A 349 0.46 12.19 -33.27
CA LEU A 349 -0.71 12.80 -32.63
C LEU A 349 -0.61 12.75 -31.10
N LEU A 350 0.35 12.03 -30.51
CA LEU A 350 0.53 12.03 -29.07
C LEU A 350 1.05 13.37 -28.55
N GLU A 351 0.50 13.78 -27.41
CA GLU A 351 1.07 14.85 -26.59
C GLU A 351 1.95 14.24 -25.50
N THR A 352 3.14 14.80 -25.29
CA THR A 352 4.00 14.47 -24.15
C THR A 352 3.88 15.56 -23.11
N CYS A 353 3.39 15.19 -21.94
CA CYS A 353 3.17 16.07 -20.81
C CYS A 353 4.37 15.97 -19.86
N THR A 354 5.04 17.10 -19.63
CA THR A 354 6.23 17.16 -18.77
C THR A 354 5.91 17.85 -17.46
N PHE A 355 6.10 17.13 -16.37
CA PHE A 355 5.87 17.60 -15.01
C PHE A 355 7.15 17.42 -14.16
N PRO A 356 7.23 18.04 -12.96
CA PRO A 356 8.38 17.86 -12.09
C PRO A 356 8.68 16.40 -11.69
N ASN A 357 7.64 15.55 -11.63
CA ASN A 357 7.75 14.17 -11.19
C ASN A 357 7.97 13.15 -12.32
N GLY A 358 8.00 13.60 -13.58
CA GLY A 358 8.14 12.74 -14.74
C GLY A 358 7.50 13.31 -15.99
N SER A 359 7.60 12.56 -17.09
CA SER A 359 6.85 12.84 -18.30
C SER A 359 6.07 11.61 -18.71
N TRP A 360 4.87 11.82 -19.21
CA TRP A 360 4.01 10.79 -19.74
C TRP A 360 3.24 11.35 -20.94
N SER A 361 2.79 10.47 -21.83
CA SER A 361 2.11 10.87 -23.05
C SER A 361 0.62 10.54 -23.01
N THR A 362 -0.18 11.25 -23.79
CA THR A 362 -1.63 11.03 -23.90
C THR A 362 -2.18 11.48 -25.24
N CYS A 363 -3.32 10.88 -25.61
CA CYS A 363 -4.15 11.32 -26.71
C CYS A 363 -5.18 12.39 -26.31
N TYR A 364 -5.40 12.64 -25.03
CA TYR A 364 -6.58 13.32 -24.48
C TYR A 364 -6.29 14.70 -23.88
N GLY A 365 -5.11 15.25 -24.18
CA GLY A 365 -4.72 16.60 -23.82
C GLY A 365 -3.91 16.65 -22.52
N CYS A 366 -2.81 17.38 -22.52
CA CYS A 366 -2.01 17.55 -21.32
C CYS A 366 -2.71 18.38 -20.23
N PRO A 367 -2.85 17.86 -19.00
CA PRO A 367 -3.38 18.65 -17.90
C PRO A 367 -2.42 19.78 -17.50
N THR A 368 -2.95 20.81 -16.83
CA THR A 368 -2.15 21.96 -16.34
C THR A 368 -1.20 21.60 -15.20
N SER A 369 -1.44 20.47 -14.53
CA SER A 369 -0.61 19.92 -13.46
C SER A 369 -0.60 18.41 -13.53
N ASP A 370 0.37 17.78 -12.89
CA ASP A 370 0.44 16.32 -12.83
C ASP A 370 -0.76 15.71 -12.10
N ILE A 371 -1.02 14.43 -12.38
CA ILE A 371 -2.10 13.66 -11.77
C ILE A 371 -1.71 13.31 -10.33
N THR A 372 -2.58 13.61 -9.38
CA THR A 372 -2.34 13.33 -7.95
C THR A 372 -3.60 12.77 -7.29
N LEU A 373 -3.46 12.17 -6.11
CA LEU A 373 -4.62 11.67 -5.36
C LEU A 373 -5.64 12.79 -5.03
N ASP A 374 -5.14 13.98 -4.68
CA ASP A 374 -5.97 15.15 -4.34
C ASP A 374 -6.65 15.77 -5.58
N ASN A 375 -6.07 15.57 -6.77
CA ASN A 375 -6.56 16.08 -8.03
C ASN A 375 -6.32 15.05 -9.14
N PRO A 376 -7.15 13.99 -9.22
CA PRO A 376 -6.94 12.87 -10.14
C PRO A 376 -7.24 13.24 -11.59
N VAL A 377 -7.99 14.32 -11.82
CA VAL A 377 -8.35 14.81 -13.15
C VAL A 377 -8.11 16.32 -13.24
N PRO A 378 -6.85 16.78 -13.21
CA PRO A 378 -6.59 18.20 -13.33
C PRO A 378 -7.14 18.75 -14.66
N PRO A 379 -7.61 20.01 -14.68
CA PRO A 379 -8.05 20.65 -15.92
C PRO A 379 -6.85 20.86 -16.85
N GLY A 380 -7.10 21.13 -18.13
CA GLY A 380 -6.06 21.42 -19.13
C GLY A 380 -6.26 20.63 -20.41
N GLY A 381 -5.39 20.92 -21.38
CA GLY A 381 -5.45 20.38 -22.73
C GLY A 381 -6.46 21.12 -23.61
N ASP A 382 -6.24 21.08 -24.92
CA ASP A 382 -7.15 21.54 -25.96
C ASP A 382 -7.92 20.39 -26.62
N ARG A 383 -7.78 19.18 -26.08
CA ARG A 383 -8.41 17.95 -26.58
C ARG A 383 -9.62 17.54 -25.75
N HIS A 384 -10.46 16.74 -26.39
CA HIS A 384 -11.71 16.26 -25.83
C HIS A 384 -11.57 14.87 -25.23
N ARG A 385 -12.03 14.73 -23.98
CA ARG A 385 -12.09 13.47 -23.24
C ARG A 385 -13.13 12.54 -23.87
N LEU A 386 -12.96 11.23 -23.64
CA LEU A 386 -13.90 10.23 -24.13
C LEU A 386 -15.31 10.46 -23.52
N PRO A 387 -16.38 10.62 -24.34
CA PRO A 387 -17.74 10.73 -23.83
C PRO A 387 -18.33 9.36 -23.49
N THR A 388 -19.43 9.34 -22.74
CA THR A 388 -20.10 8.11 -22.28
C THR A 388 -20.83 7.31 -23.38
N ASN A 389 -20.83 7.81 -24.61
CA ASN A 389 -21.54 7.22 -25.75
C ASN A 389 -20.60 6.85 -26.91
N CYS A 390 -19.28 6.81 -26.68
CA CYS A 390 -18.30 6.39 -27.67
C CYS A 390 -17.27 5.45 -27.02
N GLU A 391 -16.67 4.61 -27.86
CA GLU A 391 -15.62 3.68 -27.47
C GLU A 391 -14.24 4.24 -27.86
N THR A 392 -13.18 3.93 -27.09
CA THR A 392 -11.81 4.47 -27.28
C THR A 392 -11.35 4.41 -28.72
N VAL A 393 -11.52 3.24 -29.35
CA VAL A 393 -11.02 2.99 -30.70
C VAL A 393 -11.74 3.83 -31.76
N TRP A 394 -12.94 4.36 -31.50
CA TRP A 394 -13.70 5.19 -32.44
C TRP A 394 -13.67 6.67 -32.12
N TRP A 395 -13.08 7.07 -30.99
CA TRP A 395 -13.11 8.45 -30.53
C TRP A 395 -11.98 9.28 -31.14
N ASP A 396 -12.33 10.42 -31.73
CA ASP A 396 -11.39 11.45 -32.16
C ASP A 396 -11.30 12.56 -31.08
N PRO A 397 -10.25 12.54 -30.23
CA PRO A 397 -10.09 13.53 -29.17
C PRO A 397 -9.75 14.93 -29.70
N ILE A 398 -9.30 15.06 -30.96
CA ILE A 398 -8.98 16.37 -31.57
C ILE A 398 -10.24 16.94 -32.23
N GLY A 399 -10.96 16.10 -32.98
CA GLY A 399 -12.17 16.50 -33.71
C GLY A 399 -13.46 16.54 -32.88
N ASN A 400 -13.42 16.11 -31.62
CA ASN A 400 -14.60 15.97 -30.74
C ASN A 400 -15.72 15.14 -31.38
N SER A 401 -15.37 14.02 -32.01
CA SER A 401 -16.32 13.24 -32.80
C SER A 401 -16.12 11.74 -32.61
N CYS A 402 -17.21 11.01 -32.42
CA CYS A 402 -17.21 9.55 -32.49
C CYS A 402 -17.33 9.12 -33.95
N LEU A 403 -16.35 8.36 -34.46
CA LEU A 403 -16.35 7.86 -35.84
C LEU A 403 -17.23 6.62 -36.05
N CYS A 404 -17.72 6.01 -34.96
CA CYS A 404 -18.68 4.94 -35.06
C CYS A 404 -20.02 5.46 -35.61
N THR A 405 -20.42 4.96 -36.76
CA THR A 405 -21.68 5.34 -37.45
C THR A 405 -22.71 4.21 -37.49
N ASN A 406 -22.34 2.99 -37.06
CA ASN A 406 -23.16 1.79 -37.17
C ASN A 406 -23.53 1.26 -35.78
N ALA A 407 -24.70 0.61 -35.67
CA ALA A 407 -25.16 0.02 -34.40
C ALA A 407 -24.20 -1.04 -33.83
N SER A 408 -23.36 -1.67 -34.66
CA SER A 408 -22.40 -2.70 -34.25
C SER A 408 -21.23 -2.17 -33.42
N CYS A 409 -20.94 -0.86 -33.48
CA CYS A 409 -19.88 -0.22 -32.69
C CYS A 409 -20.43 0.79 -31.69
N ALA A 410 -21.76 0.93 -31.61
CA ALA A 410 -22.39 1.86 -30.69
C ALA A 410 -22.06 1.48 -29.24
N TYR A 411 -21.66 2.46 -28.45
CA TYR A 411 -21.29 2.27 -27.06
C TYR A 411 -22.28 2.99 -26.15
N VAL A 412 -22.63 2.34 -25.05
CA VAL A 412 -23.39 2.95 -23.95
C VAL A 412 -22.66 2.60 -22.67
N ASP A 413 -22.23 3.63 -21.95
CA ASP A 413 -21.61 3.44 -20.65
C ASP A 413 -22.62 2.82 -19.66
N THR A 414 -22.21 1.70 -19.05
CA THR A 414 -23.00 0.94 -18.08
C THR A 414 -22.49 1.10 -16.65
N SER A 415 -21.48 1.95 -16.44
CA SER A 415 -20.93 2.21 -15.12
C SER A 415 -21.92 2.93 -14.20
N VAL A 416 -21.75 2.72 -12.90
CA VAL A 416 -22.41 3.53 -11.88
C VAL A 416 -21.87 4.97 -11.99
N PRO A 417 -22.74 5.99 -12.11
CA PRO A 417 -22.29 7.39 -12.15
C PRO A 417 -21.46 7.71 -10.91
N MET A 418 -20.22 8.10 -11.13
CA MET A 418 -19.33 8.51 -10.05
C MET A 418 -19.80 9.86 -9.49
N PRO A 419 -19.69 10.10 -8.17
CA PRO A 419 -19.92 11.42 -7.61
C PRO A 419 -18.96 12.40 -8.29
N THR A 420 -19.49 13.29 -9.11
CA THR A 420 -18.68 14.30 -9.80
C THR A 420 -18.05 15.21 -8.75
N GLN A 421 -16.73 15.15 -8.58
CA GLN A 421 -16.02 16.35 -8.15
C GLN A 421 -16.21 17.36 -9.29
N SER A 422 -16.88 18.47 -8.97
CA SER A 422 -17.34 19.48 -9.90
C SER A 422 -16.24 19.95 -10.85
N SER A 423 -16.22 19.40 -12.07
CA SER A 423 -15.69 20.10 -13.23
C SER A 423 -16.84 20.91 -13.81
N ASN A 424 -16.69 22.23 -13.80
CA ASN A 424 -17.56 23.12 -14.57
C ASN A 424 -17.45 22.70 -16.04
N ASN A 425 -18.47 22.02 -16.52
CA ASN A 425 -18.61 21.68 -17.93
C ASN A 425 -18.91 22.98 -18.68
N SER A 426 -18.00 23.37 -19.55
CA SER A 426 -18.24 24.37 -20.59
C SER A 426 -19.42 23.91 -21.44
N GLY A 427 -20.51 24.67 -21.39
CA GLY A 427 -21.80 24.28 -21.93
C GLY A 427 -21.84 24.18 -23.45
N SER A 428 -22.56 23.16 -23.92
CA SER A 428 -23.26 23.18 -25.20
C SER A 428 -24.75 22.98 -24.93
N ASN A 429 -25.50 24.09 -24.87
CA ASN A 429 -26.96 24.05 -24.82
C ASN A 429 -27.50 23.75 -26.22
N PRO A 430 -28.44 22.81 -26.40
CA PRO A 430 -29.34 22.82 -27.53
C PRO A 430 -30.39 23.92 -27.33
N THR A 431 -30.58 24.71 -28.37
CA THR A 431 -31.60 25.76 -28.46
C THR A 431 -33.01 25.22 -28.21
N ASN A 432 -33.73 25.78 -27.24
CA ASN A 432 -35.19 25.76 -27.20
C ASN A 432 -35.73 27.15 -26.80
N ASN A 433 -36.54 27.72 -27.69
CA ASN A 433 -37.24 28.99 -27.54
C ASN A 433 -38.31 28.91 -26.45
N GLY A 434 -38.28 29.86 -25.52
CA GLY A 434 -39.36 30.09 -24.56
C GLY A 434 -39.19 31.45 -23.87
N GLN A 435 -40.00 32.42 -24.27
CA GLN A 435 -40.05 33.78 -23.72
C GLN A 435 -40.42 33.79 -22.23
N SER A 436 -39.80 34.68 -21.45
CA SER A 436 -40.51 35.64 -20.57
C SER A 436 -39.55 36.56 -19.80
N ASN A 437 -40.02 37.78 -19.59
CA ASN A 437 -39.36 38.97 -19.07
C ASN A 437 -38.95 38.89 -17.59
N GLY A 438 -37.92 39.64 -17.22
CA GLY A 438 -37.65 40.04 -15.83
C GLY A 438 -36.38 40.87 -15.70
N GLN A 439 -36.53 42.20 -15.66
CA GLN A 439 -35.48 43.21 -15.55
C GLN A 439 -34.87 43.36 -14.15
N ASN A 440 -33.74 44.07 -14.13
CA ASN A 440 -33.05 44.78 -13.02
C ASN A 440 -32.09 43.94 -12.18
N GLY A 441 -30.83 44.33 -11.92
CA GLY A 441 -30.09 45.55 -12.23
C GLY A 441 -28.95 45.71 -11.21
N GLN A 442 -27.80 46.26 -11.66
CA GLN A 442 -26.69 46.86 -10.88
C GLN A 442 -25.87 45.90 -9.99
N LYS A 443 -24.57 45.60 -10.15
CA LYS A 443 -23.32 46.29 -10.56
C LYS A 443 -22.80 47.41 -9.63
N SER A 444 -21.47 47.33 -9.45
CA SER A 444 -20.46 48.31 -9.00
C SER A 444 -20.36 48.56 -7.48
N ASP A 445 -19.27 48.16 -6.83
CA ASP A 445 -17.96 48.86 -6.69
C ASP A 445 -17.95 49.63 -5.35
N ALA A 446 -16.88 49.94 -4.64
CA ALA A 446 -15.48 49.54 -4.60
C ALA A 446 -14.90 50.15 -3.29
N THR A 447 -13.73 49.64 -2.87
CA THR A 447 -12.60 50.36 -2.24
C THR A 447 -12.80 51.35 -1.07
N GLN A 448 -12.05 51.11 0.03
CA GLN A 448 -11.00 51.98 0.63
C GLN A 448 -10.66 51.42 2.03
N ASN A 449 -9.47 50.87 2.30
CA ASN A 449 -8.16 51.50 2.56
C ASN A 449 -8.15 52.49 3.74
N GLN A 450 -7.58 52.10 4.90
CA GLN A 450 -6.45 52.81 5.55
C GLN A 450 -6.07 52.30 6.96
N ASN A 451 -4.75 52.30 7.14
CA ASN A 451 -3.94 52.61 8.34
C ASN A 451 -3.44 51.51 9.29
N CYS A 452 -2.11 51.39 9.24
CA CYS A 452 -1.19 50.82 10.21
C CYS A 452 -1.16 51.58 11.54
N SER A 453 -1.00 50.83 12.62
CA SER A 453 -0.32 51.29 13.82
C SER A 453 0.37 50.11 14.52
N SER A 454 1.64 50.35 14.85
CA SER A 454 2.64 49.48 15.45
C SER A 454 2.33 49.05 16.89
N GLY A 455 2.59 47.77 17.21
CA GLY A 455 2.59 47.23 18.57
C GLY A 455 3.25 45.85 18.66
N GLU A 456 4.43 45.81 19.29
CA GLU A 456 5.14 44.73 20.00
C GLU A 456 4.96 43.25 19.59
N VAL A 457 6.07 42.64 19.17
CA VAL A 457 6.23 41.24 18.78
C VAL A 457 6.19 40.31 20.01
N LYS A 458 5.17 39.45 20.10
CA LYS A 458 5.19 38.23 20.93
C LYS A 458 5.63 37.03 20.08
N GLN A 459 6.62 36.28 20.56
CA GLN A 459 7.05 34.99 20.01
C GLN A 459 5.86 34.01 19.93
N LYS A 460 5.66 33.39 18.76
CA LYS A 460 4.64 32.36 18.51
C LYS A 460 5.29 31.01 18.25
N SER A 461 4.63 29.96 18.73
CA SER A 461 5.02 28.56 18.61
C SER A 461 4.59 27.96 17.25
N ILE A 462 5.29 26.92 16.80
CA ILE A 462 5.03 26.19 15.54
C ILE A 462 3.60 25.62 15.46
N SER A 463 2.96 25.38 16.61
CA SER A 463 1.58 24.91 16.73
C SER A 463 0.51 25.95 16.39
N ASP A 464 0.86 27.24 16.33
CA ASP A 464 -0.10 28.32 16.08
C ASP A 464 -0.40 28.53 14.59
N PHE A 465 0.39 27.94 13.69
CA PHE A 465 0.24 28.10 12.24
C PHE A 465 -0.72 27.09 11.58
N PHE A 466 -1.12 26.03 12.31
CA PHE A 466 -1.87 24.89 11.76
C PHE A 466 -3.33 24.79 12.24
N LYS A 467 -3.93 25.87 12.77
CA LYS A 467 -5.37 25.84 13.09
C LYS A 467 -6.22 26.15 11.84
N PRO A 468 -7.22 25.30 11.50
CA PRO A 468 -8.23 25.66 10.51
C PRO A 468 -9.02 26.90 10.96
N LYS A 469 -9.36 27.78 10.02
CA LYS A 469 -10.35 28.85 10.26
C LYS A 469 -11.72 28.19 10.41
N ASN A 470 -12.33 28.30 11.60
CA ASN A 470 -13.74 27.96 11.79
C ASN A 470 -14.60 29.06 11.18
N ASP A 471 -15.32 28.73 10.11
CA ASP A 471 -16.49 29.49 9.67
C ASP A 471 -17.60 29.36 10.74
N ARG A 472 -18.13 30.51 11.15
CA ARG A 472 -19.30 30.59 12.03
C ARG A 472 -20.53 30.17 11.25
N PHE A 473 -21.09 29.02 11.59
CA PHE A 473 -22.52 28.77 11.42
C PHE A 473 -23.18 28.92 12.79
N GLU A 474 -23.92 30.02 12.95
CA GLU A 474 -25.00 30.09 13.93
C GLU A 474 -26.10 29.14 13.48
N ASN A 475 -26.55 28.26 14.37
CA ASN A 475 -27.94 27.85 14.36
C ASN A 475 -28.43 27.49 15.75
N SER A 476 -29.70 27.84 15.93
CA SER A 476 -30.50 27.94 17.13
C SER A 476 -30.69 26.63 17.89
N SER A 477 -30.85 26.82 19.20
CA SER A 477 -31.38 25.89 20.20
C SER A 477 -32.73 25.30 19.82
N ASP A 478 -32.87 23.98 20.02
CA ASP A 478 -33.95 23.21 20.64
C ASP A 478 -33.37 21.78 20.75
N ASP A 479 -33.41 21.03 21.85
CA ASP A 479 -34.64 20.54 22.48
C ASP A 479 -34.37 19.86 23.83
N ASP A 480 -35.50 19.66 24.51
CA ASP A 480 -35.78 19.25 25.87
C ASP A 480 -35.38 17.80 26.26
N SER A 481 -35.24 17.67 27.57
CA SER A 481 -35.02 16.54 28.47
C SER A 481 -35.94 15.32 28.25
N GLY A 482 -35.40 14.11 28.46
CA GLY A 482 -36.22 12.89 28.61
C GLY A 482 -35.42 11.72 29.17
N ASN A 483 -35.85 11.22 30.31
CA ASN A 483 -35.12 10.33 31.22
C ASN A 483 -35.73 8.90 31.20
N VAL A 484 -35.03 7.91 31.79
CA VAL A 484 -35.58 6.71 32.49
C VAL A 484 -35.62 5.30 31.80
N ILE A 485 -34.67 4.45 32.24
CA ILE A 485 -34.76 3.05 32.80
C ILE A 485 -34.41 1.77 31.97
N VAL A 486 -33.23 1.22 32.33
CA VAL A 486 -32.82 -0.14 32.81
C VAL A 486 -33.23 -1.42 32.04
N LYS A 487 -32.23 -2.21 31.60
CA LYS A 487 -31.82 -3.53 32.15
C LYS A 487 -30.67 -4.16 31.34
N ARG A 488 -29.53 -4.45 32.00
CA ARG A 488 -28.43 -5.24 31.43
C ARG A 488 -28.13 -6.44 32.34
N GLN A 489 -28.25 -7.65 31.79
CA GLN A 489 -27.76 -8.90 32.38
C GLN A 489 -26.30 -9.15 31.99
N LYS A 490 -25.59 -9.84 32.90
CA LYS A 490 -24.14 -10.09 32.99
C LYS A 490 -23.55 -10.98 31.88
N ARG A 491 -22.29 -10.69 31.50
CA ARG A 491 -21.14 -11.65 31.38
C ARG A 491 -19.83 -10.85 31.61
N GLN A 492 -19.20 -11.02 32.77
CA GLN A 492 -17.95 -11.77 33.01
C GLN A 492 -16.68 -11.08 32.46
N ALA A 493 -15.99 -10.38 33.37
CA ALA A 493 -14.69 -9.75 33.17
C ALA A 493 -13.61 -10.55 33.93
N TYR A 494 -12.45 -10.75 33.28
CA TYR A 494 -11.17 -10.97 33.97
C TYR A 494 -10.39 -9.64 33.99
N PRO A 495 -9.51 -9.42 34.98
CA PRO A 495 -9.36 -8.12 35.62
C PRO A 495 -8.32 -7.21 34.98
N LEU A 496 -8.70 -5.94 34.85
CA LEU A 496 -7.80 -4.80 34.73
C LEU A 496 -7.00 -4.62 36.03
N ILE A 497 -5.68 -4.50 35.93
CA ILE A 497 -4.83 -4.06 37.04
C ILE A 497 -4.90 -2.52 37.11
N PRO A 498 -5.22 -1.92 38.28
CA PRO A 498 -5.40 -0.49 38.46
C PRO A 498 -4.09 0.29 38.59
N ARG A 499 -4.14 1.57 38.20
CA ARG A 499 -3.24 2.63 38.65
C ARG A 499 -3.18 2.64 40.19
N PHE A 500 -1.98 2.82 40.74
CA PHE A 500 -1.82 3.36 42.09
C PHE A 500 -0.79 4.48 42.11
N ASN A 501 -1.31 5.68 42.43
CA ASN A 501 -0.60 6.73 43.13
C ASN A 501 -0.15 6.20 44.50
N SER A 502 1.06 6.55 44.90
CA SER A 502 1.60 6.29 46.22
C SER A 502 1.37 7.51 47.12
N GLU A 503 0.42 7.38 48.06
CA GLU A 503 0.38 7.89 49.45
C GLU A 503 -1.08 7.63 49.94
N ASN A 504 -1.42 7.10 51.11
CA ASN A 504 -0.71 6.59 52.29
C ASN A 504 -1.69 5.67 53.06
N ASN A 505 -1.18 4.70 53.82
CA ASN A 505 -1.99 3.80 54.67
C ASN A 505 -2.44 4.50 55.97
N THR A 506 -3.73 4.43 56.30
CA THR A 506 -4.26 4.73 57.66
C THR A 506 -4.53 3.44 58.44
N ARG A 507 -4.08 3.39 59.70
CA ARG A 507 -4.71 2.60 60.76
C ARG A 507 -5.19 3.53 61.89
N ILE A 508 -6.51 3.65 61.97
CA ILE A 508 -7.42 3.55 63.14
C ILE A 508 -7.08 4.28 64.47
N HIS A 509 -8.05 5.14 64.82
CA HIS A 509 -8.62 5.55 66.12
C HIS A 509 -8.23 6.87 66.82
N SER A 510 -9.32 7.62 67.03
CA SER A 510 -9.75 8.42 68.19
C SER A 510 -9.73 9.94 68.06
N ASP A 511 -10.83 10.49 68.54
CA ASP A 511 -11.35 11.84 68.38
C ASP A 511 -10.43 12.94 68.91
N THR A 512 -10.41 14.09 68.23
CA THR A 512 -10.81 15.41 68.74
C THR A 512 -10.25 16.54 67.86
N ALA A 513 -11.06 17.58 67.68
CA ALA A 513 -10.81 18.71 66.78
C ALA A 513 -9.71 19.66 67.27
N SER A 514 -8.92 20.20 66.33
CA SER A 514 -8.12 21.44 66.49
C SER A 514 -7.79 22.03 65.10
N PRO A 515 -7.75 23.38 64.93
CA PRO A 515 -7.61 24.02 63.62
C PRO A 515 -6.16 23.98 63.08
N PRO A 516 -5.93 24.12 61.76
CA PRO A 516 -4.64 23.83 61.15
C PRO A 516 -3.63 24.97 61.38
N ARG A 517 -2.42 24.63 61.83
CA ARG A 517 -1.24 25.52 61.77
C ARG A 517 -0.62 25.45 60.37
N LYS A 518 -0.35 26.62 59.78
CA LYS A 518 0.35 26.76 58.48
C LYS A 518 1.69 26.01 58.51
N ARG A 519 1.90 25.04 57.60
CA ARG A 519 3.19 24.39 57.39
C ARG A 519 4.19 25.39 56.81
N VAL A 520 5.28 25.63 57.53
CA VAL A 520 6.50 26.25 56.98
C VAL A 520 7.11 25.25 55.99
N LYS A 521 7.44 25.69 54.77
CA LYS A 521 8.17 24.86 53.80
C LYS A 521 9.54 24.51 54.39
N GLN A 522 9.76 23.23 54.64
CA GLN A 522 11.06 22.70 55.04
C GLN A 522 11.95 22.72 53.81
N THR A 523 12.95 23.60 53.79
CA THR A 523 13.97 23.61 52.74
C THR A 523 15.04 22.60 53.10
N GLU A 524 15.20 21.57 52.28
CA GLU A 524 16.31 20.62 52.40
C GLU A 524 17.49 21.12 51.56
N GLN A 525 18.68 21.14 52.18
CA GLN A 525 19.91 21.52 51.50
C GLN A 525 20.39 20.35 50.65
N MET A 526 20.21 20.44 49.33
CA MET A 526 20.53 19.35 48.40
C MET A 526 22.03 19.16 48.19
N PHE A 527 22.84 20.21 48.33
CA PHE A 527 24.27 20.16 48.04
C PHE A 527 25.10 21.10 48.95
N LEU A 528 26.30 20.67 49.30
CA LEU A 528 27.34 21.43 50.02
C LEU A 528 28.64 21.36 49.23
N ASP A 529 29.04 22.48 48.62
CA ASP A 529 30.27 22.60 47.83
C ASP A 529 31.43 23.01 48.74
N PHE A 530 32.42 22.12 48.87
CA PHE A 530 33.65 22.35 49.62
C PHE A 530 34.90 22.35 48.70
N GLY A 531 34.72 22.58 47.40
CA GLY A 531 35.79 22.50 46.40
C GLY A 531 36.08 21.07 45.93
N GLN A 532 35.07 20.20 45.87
CA GLN A 532 35.24 18.84 45.36
C GLN A 532 35.50 18.83 43.84
N LYS A 533 36.47 18.05 43.36
CA LYS A 533 36.91 18.02 41.94
C LYS A 533 35.87 17.47 40.93
N ASN A 534 34.71 16.98 41.37
CA ASN A 534 33.69 16.35 40.52
C ASN A 534 32.25 16.70 40.97
N PHE A 535 32.03 17.95 41.38
CA PHE A 535 30.73 18.42 41.81
C PHE A 535 29.92 18.92 40.60
N GLY A 536 28.79 18.27 40.28
CA GLY A 536 27.93 18.62 39.15
C GLY A 536 27.86 17.60 38.01
N VAL A 537 27.62 18.10 36.79
CA VAL A 537 27.44 17.28 35.59
C VAL A 537 28.74 16.58 35.20
N TYR A 538 28.72 15.26 35.10
CA TYR A 538 29.86 14.41 34.78
C TYR A 538 29.60 13.59 33.52
N THR A 539 30.57 13.54 32.63
CA THR A 539 30.52 12.72 31.41
C THR A 539 31.21 11.38 31.65
N CYS A 540 30.48 10.27 31.53
CA CYS A 540 31.07 8.94 31.68
C CYS A 540 32.14 8.66 30.61
N PRO A 541 33.36 8.21 30.96
CA PRO A 541 34.41 7.96 29.97
C PRO A 541 34.16 6.72 29.10
N GLU A 542 33.29 5.80 29.54
CA GLU A 542 32.97 4.57 28.79
C GLU A 542 31.71 4.71 27.92
N CYS A 543 30.61 5.23 28.48
CA CYS A 543 29.34 5.37 27.74
C CYS A 543 29.08 6.79 27.23
N HIS A 544 29.89 7.78 27.64
CA HIS A 544 29.82 9.19 27.23
C HIS A 544 28.49 9.90 27.49
N MET A 545 27.65 9.36 28.37
CA MET A 545 26.46 10.04 28.88
C MET A 545 26.87 11.10 29.92
N LEU A 546 26.29 12.30 29.81
CA LEU A 546 26.32 13.32 30.84
C LEU A 546 25.27 12.98 31.91
N TYR A 547 25.66 12.94 33.17
CA TYR A 547 24.76 12.72 34.30
C TYR A 547 25.30 13.43 35.54
N SER A 548 24.43 13.82 36.47
CA SER A 548 24.86 14.46 37.71
C SER A 548 25.19 13.39 38.76
N ARG A 549 26.42 13.41 39.28
CA ARG A 549 26.84 12.48 40.34
C ARG A 549 26.28 12.94 41.68
N GLY A 550 25.64 12.03 42.42
CA GLY A 550 24.97 12.31 43.70
C GLY A 550 23.45 12.48 43.64
N THR A 551 22.86 12.56 42.43
CA THR A 551 21.41 12.46 42.23
C THR A 551 21.03 11.03 41.89
N VAL A 552 20.26 10.39 42.76
CA VAL A 552 19.92 8.96 42.66
C VAL A 552 19.20 8.67 41.34
N GLU A 553 18.36 9.58 40.88
CA GLU A 553 17.61 9.47 39.63
C GLU A 553 18.55 9.42 38.42
N ASP A 554 19.48 10.37 38.32
CA ASP A 554 20.48 10.45 37.23
C ASP A 554 21.44 9.25 37.25
N GLU A 555 21.84 8.78 38.44
CA GLU A 555 22.72 7.62 38.58
C GLU A 555 22.04 6.31 38.14
N VAL A 556 20.73 6.15 38.41
CA VAL A 556 19.93 5.01 37.95
C VAL A 556 19.77 5.03 36.43
N VAL A 557 19.49 6.19 35.83
CA VAL A 557 19.40 6.34 34.37
C VAL A 557 20.76 6.06 33.73
N HIS A 558 21.85 6.61 34.28
CA HIS A 558 23.20 6.34 33.82
C HIS A 558 23.55 4.85 33.90
N ALA A 559 23.27 4.16 35.01
CA ALA A 559 23.58 2.74 35.15
C ALA A 559 22.82 1.86 34.13
N LYS A 560 21.54 2.18 33.88
CA LYS A 560 20.71 1.48 32.88
C LYS A 560 21.24 1.72 31.46
N TYR A 561 21.54 2.97 31.11
CA TYR A 561 22.11 3.36 29.82
C TYR A 561 23.51 2.76 29.61
N HIS A 562 24.38 2.88 30.60
CA HIS A 562 25.74 2.33 30.58
C HIS A 562 25.72 0.82 30.33
N LYS A 563 24.81 0.07 30.98
CA LYS A 563 24.64 -1.36 30.71
C LYS A 563 24.19 -1.64 29.26
N ALA A 564 23.30 -0.83 28.70
CA ALA A 564 22.79 -1.02 27.34
C ALA A 564 23.83 -0.69 26.25
N VAL A 565 24.57 0.40 26.43
CA VAL A 565 25.56 0.91 25.45
C VAL A 565 26.88 0.14 25.52
N VAL A 566 27.38 -0.17 26.72
CA VAL A 566 28.66 -0.88 26.88
C VAL A 566 28.51 -2.37 26.57
N ARG A 567 27.39 -3.01 26.95
CA ARG A 567 27.18 -4.45 26.67
C ARG A 567 26.52 -4.73 25.32
N GLY A 568 25.99 -3.72 24.64
CA GLY A 568 25.29 -3.82 23.36
C GLY A 568 23.91 -4.50 23.45
N ILE A 569 22.99 -4.14 22.56
CA ILE A 569 21.63 -4.67 22.55
C ILE A 569 21.63 -6.07 21.93
N THR A 570 21.32 -7.10 22.73
CA THR A 570 21.13 -8.47 22.21
C THR A 570 19.83 -8.58 21.43
N TYR A 571 19.85 -9.27 20.31
CA TYR A 571 18.68 -9.55 19.48
C TYR A 571 18.38 -11.05 19.53
N THR A 572 17.21 -11.42 20.04
CA THR A 572 16.81 -12.83 20.06
C THR A 572 16.17 -13.16 18.73
N SER A 573 16.56 -14.26 18.10
CA SER A 573 15.95 -14.68 16.84
C SER A 573 14.51 -15.18 17.07
N TYR A 574 13.56 -14.78 16.24
CA TYR A 574 12.16 -15.21 16.30
C TYR A 574 11.82 -16.21 15.19
N LYS A 575 10.67 -16.90 15.28
CA LYS A 575 10.29 -17.95 14.30
C LYS A 575 9.98 -17.42 12.90
N HIS A 576 9.48 -16.18 12.79
CA HIS A 576 9.12 -15.54 11.53
C HIS A 576 9.87 -14.21 11.40
N GLU A 577 11.15 -14.26 11.04
CA GLU A 577 11.94 -13.04 10.83
C GLU A 577 11.96 -12.63 9.36
N ILE A 578 11.69 -11.36 9.07
CA ILE A 578 11.84 -10.80 7.74
C ILE A 578 13.29 -10.38 7.54
N MET A 579 14.14 -11.29 7.06
CA MET A 579 15.52 -10.98 6.68
C MET A 579 15.54 -10.37 5.28
N LEU A 580 15.92 -9.10 5.16
CA LEU A 580 15.92 -8.39 3.88
C LEU A 580 17.21 -8.58 3.09
N LYS A 581 18.35 -8.62 3.78
CA LYS A 581 19.69 -8.70 3.16
C LYS A 581 20.69 -9.26 4.15
N GLN A 582 21.58 -10.11 3.66
CA GLN A 582 22.75 -10.58 4.41
C GLN A 582 24.01 -10.02 3.75
N PHE A 583 24.98 -9.60 4.55
CA PHE A 583 26.27 -9.12 4.11
C PHE A 583 27.32 -10.21 4.34
N PRO A 584 27.90 -10.79 3.27
CA PRO A 584 28.88 -11.88 3.40
C PRO A 584 30.16 -11.47 4.13
N ASP A 585 30.56 -10.20 4.01
CA ASP A 585 31.84 -9.70 4.54
C ASP A 585 31.97 -9.85 6.06
N ASP A 586 30.88 -9.65 6.80
CA ASP A 586 30.83 -9.68 8.26
C ASP A 586 29.74 -10.61 8.80
N ASN A 587 29.10 -11.40 7.93
CA ASN A 587 27.94 -12.25 8.22
C ASN A 587 26.79 -11.51 8.93
N SER A 588 26.75 -10.19 8.83
CA SER A 588 25.64 -9.40 9.38
C SER A 588 24.42 -9.48 8.49
N ARG A 589 23.26 -9.15 9.06
CA ARG A 589 21.98 -9.17 8.36
C ARG A 589 21.14 -7.96 8.72
N VAL A 590 20.37 -7.47 7.76
CA VAL A 590 19.35 -6.44 7.97
C VAL A 590 18.00 -7.11 8.07
N MET A 591 17.36 -6.91 9.22
CA MET A 591 16.03 -7.43 9.54
C MET A 591 15.01 -6.31 9.44
N MET A 592 13.83 -6.60 8.89
CA MET A 592 12.67 -5.72 8.98
C MET A 592 11.74 -6.18 10.10
N LEU A 593 11.25 -5.23 10.89
CA LEU A 593 10.19 -5.42 11.85
C LEU A 593 9.05 -4.45 11.53
N ILE A 594 7.82 -4.97 11.53
CA ILE A 594 6.61 -4.17 11.36
C ILE A 594 5.85 -4.25 12.68
N TYR A 595 5.61 -3.11 13.31
CA TYR A 595 5.16 -3.07 14.72
C TYR A 595 3.77 -3.69 14.88
N ASP A 596 2.82 -3.40 13.99
CA ASP A 596 1.44 -3.91 14.02
C ASP A 596 1.38 -5.45 13.92
N GLN A 597 2.26 -6.06 13.11
CA GLN A 597 2.39 -7.50 12.88
C GLN A 597 3.24 -8.23 13.93
N SER A 598 3.96 -7.48 14.79
CA SER A 598 4.85 -8.04 15.78
C SER A 598 4.10 -8.63 16.98
N ASN A 599 4.55 -9.78 17.48
CA ASN A 599 3.99 -10.38 18.68
C ASN A 599 4.36 -9.57 19.96
N PRO A 600 3.70 -9.81 21.12
CA PRO A 600 3.96 -9.02 22.33
C PRO A 600 5.41 -9.05 22.85
N PHE A 601 6.18 -10.11 22.55
CA PHE A 601 7.60 -10.18 22.91
C PHE A 601 8.47 -9.33 21.98
N GLU A 602 8.19 -9.35 20.67
CA GLU A 602 8.83 -8.50 19.67
C GLU A 602 8.53 -7.03 19.91
N LYS A 603 7.27 -6.66 20.18
CA LYS A 603 6.87 -5.29 20.53
C LYS A 603 7.66 -4.76 21.73
N ARG A 604 7.75 -5.53 22.82
CA ARG A 604 8.58 -5.18 23.98
C ARG A 604 10.06 -5.01 23.62
N LYS A 605 10.56 -5.82 22.69
CA LYS A 605 11.96 -5.75 22.26
C LYS A 605 12.23 -4.50 21.41
N ILE A 606 11.31 -4.17 20.51
CA ILE A 606 11.33 -2.94 19.72
C ILE A 606 11.36 -1.74 20.65
N LEU A 607 10.43 -1.64 21.61
CA LEU A 607 10.40 -0.54 22.57
C LEU A 607 11.69 -0.45 23.41
N GLN A 608 12.31 -1.57 23.76
CA GLN A 608 13.61 -1.59 24.43
C GLN A 608 14.72 -0.98 23.55
N ILE A 609 14.74 -1.32 22.25
CA ILE A 609 15.71 -0.79 21.28
C ILE A 609 15.49 0.71 21.10
N LEU A 610 14.24 1.13 20.91
CA LEU A 610 13.86 2.52 20.72
C LEU A 610 14.23 3.40 21.92
N ASN A 611 13.99 2.93 23.14
CA ASN A 611 14.39 3.67 24.35
C ASN A 611 15.89 4.02 24.35
N VAL A 612 16.76 3.10 23.92
CA VAL A 612 18.21 3.36 23.80
C VAL A 612 18.49 4.37 22.69
N ILE A 613 17.84 4.21 21.54
CA ILE A 613 18.00 5.10 20.38
C ILE A 613 17.54 6.52 20.71
N ASP A 614 16.35 6.68 21.27
CA ASP A 614 15.77 7.97 21.62
C ASP A 614 16.60 8.66 22.70
N THR A 615 17.15 7.92 23.67
CA THR A 615 18.10 8.47 24.65
C THR A 615 19.40 8.94 23.98
N GLU A 616 19.98 8.15 23.06
CA GLU A 616 21.22 8.53 22.37
C GLU A 616 21.06 9.69 21.38
N LEU A 617 19.90 9.79 20.74
CA LEU A 617 19.56 10.83 19.79
C LEU A 617 18.89 12.04 20.46
N ASN A 618 18.63 11.98 21.76
CA ASN A 618 17.84 12.96 22.52
C ASN A 618 16.49 13.27 21.81
N SER A 619 15.83 12.21 21.35
CA SER A 619 14.59 12.26 20.58
C SER A 619 13.37 12.02 21.47
N ILE A 620 12.21 12.50 21.02
CA ILE A 620 10.94 12.24 21.68
C ILE A 620 10.53 10.80 21.37
N GLU A 621 10.03 10.10 22.40
CA GLU A 621 9.51 8.74 22.29
C GLU A 621 8.30 8.69 21.33
N LEU A 622 8.33 7.73 20.40
CA LEU A 622 7.24 7.52 19.44
C LEU A 622 6.06 6.81 20.10
N SER A 623 4.84 7.25 19.81
CA SER A 623 3.63 6.54 20.24
C SER A 623 3.47 5.21 19.49
N GLU A 624 2.77 4.24 20.10
CA GLU A 624 2.50 2.95 19.44
C GLU A 624 1.75 3.14 18.11
N GLN A 625 0.79 4.07 18.05
CA GLN A 625 0.06 4.41 16.82
C GLN A 625 0.98 4.94 15.71
N LYS A 626 2.03 5.68 16.08
CA LYS A 626 3.03 6.14 15.11
C LYS A 626 3.90 4.98 14.63
N LEU A 627 4.28 4.09 15.54
CA LEU A 627 5.06 2.89 15.20
C LEU A 627 4.31 1.93 14.27
N ASP A 628 2.98 1.85 14.36
CA ASP A 628 2.14 1.06 13.44
C ASP A 628 2.29 1.53 11.97
N GLN A 629 2.66 2.79 11.74
CA GLN A 629 2.85 3.36 10.40
C GLN A 629 4.32 3.30 9.92
N CYS A 630 5.23 2.80 10.77
CA CYS A 630 6.66 2.79 10.51
C CYS A 630 7.18 1.39 10.16
N LYS A 631 8.19 1.35 9.30
CA LYS A 631 9.00 0.16 9.04
C LYS A 631 10.33 0.30 9.80
N ILE A 632 10.67 -0.70 10.60
CA ILE A 632 11.87 -0.68 11.45
C ILE A 632 12.91 -1.64 10.86
N TYR A 633 14.09 -1.12 10.58
CA TYR A 633 15.19 -1.87 9.96
C TYR A 633 16.33 -2.00 10.96
N LEU A 634 16.68 -3.23 11.34
CA LEU A 634 17.76 -3.50 12.30
C LEU A 634 18.96 -4.14 11.61
N TYR A 635 20.15 -3.58 11.84
CA TYR A 635 21.42 -4.21 11.48
C TYR A 635 21.87 -5.11 12.62
N VAL A 636 21.82 -6.42 12.40
CA VAL A 636 22.10 -7.45 13.39
C VAL A 636 23.33 -8.24 12.98
N THR A 637 24.32 -8.33 13.87
CA THR A 637 25.54 -9.11 13.63
C THR A 637 25.35 -10.62 13.88
N ASP A 638 26.31 -11.42 13.45
CA ASP A 638 26.42 -12.86 13.71
C ASP A 638 26.33 -13.21 15.21
N LYS A 639 26.89 -12.35 16.07
CA LYS A 639 26.82 -12.42 17.54
C LYS A 639 25.48 -11.99 18.12
N LYS A 640 24.46 -11.79 17.26
CA LYS A 640 23.11 -11.39 17.64
C LYS A 640 23.09 -10.06 18.39
N LYS A 641 23.86 -9.08 17.93
CA LYS A 641 23.87 -7.71 18.48
C LYS A 641 23.28 -6.74 17.47
N VAL A 642 22.44 -5.82 17.94
CA VAL A 642 21.94 -4.70 17.13
C VAL A 642 22.99 -3.60 17.14
N GLU A 643 23.57 -3.33 15.98
CA GLU A 643 24.62 -2.29 15.83
C GLU A 643 24.13 -1.06 15.06
N GLY A 644 22.98 -1.15 14.40
CA GLY A 644 22.33 -0.02 13.75
C GLY A 644 20.83 -0.24 13.60
N CYS A 645 20.10 0.86 13.47
CA CYS A 645 18.65 0.90 13.31
C CYS A 645 18.25 2.06 12.40
N VAL A 646 17.28 1.84 11.51
CA VAL A 646 16.56 2.88 10.79
C VAL A 646 15.06 2.71 11.01
N ILE A 647 14.36 3.79 11.33
CA ILE A 647 12.91 3.86 11.33
C ILE A 647 12.51 4.71 10.13
N ALA A 648 11.78 4.11 9.20
CA ALA A 648 11.29 4.78 8.01
C ALA A 648 9.75 4.81 8.00
N GLU A 649 9.19 5.91 7.54
CA GLU A 649 7.74 6.15 7.45
C GLU A 649 7.36 6.71 6.08
N PRO A 650 6.17 6.41 5.56
CA PRO A 650 5.69 7.02 4.33
C PRO A 650 5.40 8.50 4.59
N ILE A 651 5.88 9.36 3.70
CA ILE A 651 5.58 10.80 3.73
C ILE A 651 5.07 11.24 2.36
N THR A 652 4.44 12.41 2.31
CA THR A 652 3.96 13.02 1.05
C THR A 652 4.65 14.34 0.75
N ARG A 653 5.23 14.99 1.76
CA ARG A 653 5.85 16.31 1.66
C ARG A 653 7.14 16.38 2.48
N ALA A 654 8.13 17.04 1.92
CA ALA A 654 9.38 17.41 2.57
C ALA A 654 9.78 18.83 2.12
N TYR A 655 10.82 19.37 2.73
CA TYR A 655 11.29 20.73 2.52
C TYR A 655 12.80 20.69 2.34
N ARG A 656 13.31 21.54 1.45
CA ARG A 656 14.74 21.62 1.19
C ARG A 656 15.42 22.47 2.27
N ILE A 657 16.51 21.97 2.86
CA ILE A 657 17.28 22.74 3.83
C ILE A 657 17.90 23.99 3.17
N SER A 658 17.84 25.13 3.84
CA SER A 658 18.36 26.42 3.38
C SER A 658 19.71 26.70 4.04
N ARG A 659 20.65 27.28 3.28
CA ARG A 659 21.96 27.68 3.81
C ARG A 659 21.83 28.97 4.63
N SER A 660 22.67 29.11 5.65
CA SER A 660 22.76 30.31 6.50
C SER A 660 23.10 31.57 5.72
N ASP A 661 23.74 31.42 4.55
CA ASP A 661 24.34 32.53 3.79
C ASP A 661 23.48 32.97 2.59
N ASP A 662 22.30 32.38 2.39
CA ASP A 662 21.37 32.77 1.33
C ASP A 662 20.69 34.09 1.68
N SER A 663 21.18 35.18 1.08
CA SER A 663 20.65 36.55 1.12
C SER A 663 19.35 36.75 0.33
N THR A 664 18.71 35.66 -0.10
CA THR A 664 17.47 35.69 -0.87
C THR A 664 16.27 35.95 0.03
N GLN A 665 15.38 36.86 -0.37
CA GLN A 665 14.13 37.22 0.33
C GLN A 665 13.05 36.13 0.24
N VAL A 666 13.42 34.86 0.44
CA VAL A 666 12.48 33.72 0.42
C VAL A 666 12.09 33.39 1.85
N GLU A 667 10.80 33.10 2.09
CA GLU A 667 10.33 32.65 3.40
C GLU A 667 11.05 31.35 3.84
N LYS A 668 11.59 31.37 5.06
CA LYS A 668 12.33 30.25 5.67
C LYS A 668 11.64 29.82 6.97
N MET A 669 11.58 28.52 7.22
CA MET A 669 11.06 27.93 8.46
C MET A 669 12.19 27.28 9.25
N GLN A 670 12.23 27.46 10.57
CA GLN A 670 13.20 26.77 11.42
C GLN A 670 12.77 25.32 11.66
N VAL A 671 13.65 24.36 11.36
CA VAL A 671 13.39 22.91 11.45
C VAL A 671 14.21 22.25 12.57
N GLY A 672 15.23 22.93 13.11
CA GLY A 672 16.04 22.39 14.21
C GLY A 672 17.19 23.31 14.63
N THR A 673 18.18 22.72 15.31
CA THR A 673 19.41 23.39 15.77
C THR A 673 20.63 22.52 15.48
N SER A 674 21.66 23.12 14.90
CA SER A 674 22.98 22.52 14.63
C SER A 674 23.74 22.23 15.93
N ASN A 675 24.78 21.39 15.86
CA ASN A 675 25.70 21.09 16.96
C ASN A 675 26.36 22.34 17.58
N ASN A 676 26.44 23.45 16.82
CA ASN A 676 27.00 24.71 17.29
C ASN A 676 25.93 25.67 17.89
N GLY A 677 24.69 25.21 18.06
CA GLY A 677 23.57 26.02 18.55
C GLY A 677 22.87 26.89 17.51
N SER A 678 23.34 26.88 16.25
CA SER A 678 22.72 27.66 15.16
C SER A 678 21.40 27.05 14.68
N ALA A 679 20.39 27.87 14.45
CA ALA A 679 19.11 27.42 13.89
C ALA A 679 19.29 26.84 12.48
N VAL A 680 18.67 25.68 12.21
CA VAL A 680 18.58 25.05 10.89
C VAL A 680 17.30 25.52 10.23
N PHE A 681 17.40 26.10 9.04
CA PHE A 681 16.27 26.60 8.28
C PHE A 681 15.99 25.72 7.06
N CYS A 682 14.74 25.62 6.64
CA CYS A 682 14.34 25.08 5.34
C CYS A 682 13.53 26.12 4.57
N PHE A 683 13.46 25.97 3.25
CA PHE A 683 12.51 26.74 2.45
C PHE A 683 11.08 26.32 2.77
N THR A 684 10.13 27.25 2.72
CA THR A 684 8.69 26.97 2.99
C THR A 684 7.98 26.27 1.83
N LYS A 685 8.60 26.20 0.64
CA LYS A 685 8.04 25.52 -0.52
C LYS A 685 8.12 23.99 -0.32
N PRO A 686 6.99 23.27 -0.20
CA PRO A 686 7.01 21.83 -0.07
C PRO A 686 7.45 21.17 -1.38
N ILE A 687 8.16 20.06 -1.25
CA ILE A 687 8.60 19.17 -2.32
C ILE A 687 8.02 17.79 -2.00
N GLN A 688 7.55 17.08 -3.03
CA GLN A 688 7.07 15.72 -2.84
C GLN A 688 8.23 14.80 -2.48
N ALA A 689 8.05 14.01 -1.42
CA ALA A 689 8.97 12.97 -1.00
C ALA A 689 8.15 11.75 -0.60
N VAL A 690 8.73 10.57 -0.71
CA VAL A 690 8.00 9.29 -0.57
C VAL A 690 8.39 8.57 0.73
N CYS A 691 9.64 8.74 1.18
CA CYS A 691 10.17 8.04 2.33
C CYS A 691 10.80 9.02 3.32
N GLY A 692 10.24 9.06 4.53
CA GLY A 692 10.76 9.79 5.66
C GLY A 692 11.63 8.89 6.52
N ILE A 693 12.88 9.28 6.75
CA ILE A 693 13.77 8.67 7.73
C ILE A 693 13.52 9.37 9.07
N ASN A 694 12.69 8.75 9.90
CA ASN A 694 12.32 9.26 11.23
C ASN A 694 13.47 9.12 12.23
N ARG A 695 14.16 7.97 12.22
CA ARG A 695 15.37 7.78 13.03
C ARG A 695 16.41 7.04 12.20
N ILE A 696 17.67 7.46 12.34
CA ILE A 696 18.83 6.70 11.89
C ILE A 696 19.86 6.67 13.01
N TRP A 697 20.23 5.46 13.41
CA TRP A 697 21.12 5.24 14.53
C TRP A 697 22.13 4.15 14.22
N VAL A 698 23.37 4.38 14.64
CA VAL A 698 24.44 3.39 14.65
C VAL A 698 25.14 3.49 15.99
N SER A 699 25.36 2.35 16.63
CA SER A 699 26.05 2.26 17.92
C SER A 699 27.40 2.97 17.84
N ARG A 700 27.73 3.77 18.85
CA ARG A 700 28.94 4.62 18.84
C ARG A 700 30.24 3.89 18.44
N PRO A 701 30.54 2.67 18.96
CA PRO A 701 31.77 1.94 18.59
C PRO A 701 31.81 1.45 17.14
N HIS A 702 30.69 1.50 16.43
CA HIS A 702 30.53 1.00 15.05
C HIS A 702 30.17 2.11 14.06
N ARG A 703 30.13 3.38 14.50
CA ARG A 703 30.00 4.53 13.60
C ARG A 703 31.20 4.59 12.64
N ARG A 704 30.97 5.20 11.47
CA ARG A 704 31.97 5.34 10.37
C ARG A 704 32.47 4.01 9.76
N LYS A 705 31.83 2.87 10.04
CA LYS A 705 32.09 1.57 9.40
C LYS A 705 31.14 1.26 8.21
N GLY A 706 30.42 2.26 7.71
CA GLY A 706 29.48 2.09 6.58
C GLY A 706 28.10 1.50 6.91
N ILE A 707 27.80 1.17 8.18
CA ILE A 707 26.52 0.54 8.59
C ILE A 707 25.30 1.40 8.24
N ALA A 708 25.36 2.72 8.48
CA ALA A 708 24.27 3.65 8.14
C ALA A 708 23.96 3.66 6.63
N THR A 709 24.99 3.64 5.79
CA THR A 709 24.87 3.54 4.33
C THR A 709 24.25 2.21 3.92
N LYS A 710 24.71 1.09 4.51
CA LYS A 710 24.14 -0.24 4.26
C LYS A 710 22.65 -0.28 4.60
N LEU A 711 22.26 0.27 5.76
CA LEU A 711 20.86 0.36 6.19
C LEU A 711 20.02 1.19 5.22
N LEU A 712 20.43 2.41 4.88
CA LEU A 712 19.67 3.25 3.94
C LEU A 712 19.58 2.66 2.52
N ASN A 713 20.60 1.95 2.05
CA ASN A 713 20.51 1.24 0.78
C ASN A 713 19.42 0.16 0.83
N VAL A 714 19.36 -0.62 1.92
CA VAL A 714 18.29 -1.62 2.11
C VAL A 714 16.91 -0.94 2.22
N VAL A 715 16.80 0.19 2.93
CA VAL A 715 15.57 0.97 2.97
C VAL A 715 15.17 1.37 1.54
N ARG A 716 16.05 1.97 0.75
CA ARG A 716 15.73 2.38 -0.62
C ARG A 716 15.31 1.22 -1.53
N GLU A 717 15.92 0.05 -1.36
CA GLU A 717 15.61 -1.16 -2.13
C GLU A 717 14.30 -1.85 -1.68
N LYS A 718 13.87 -1.67 -0.42
CA LYS A 718 12.83 -2.50 0.21
C LYS A 718 11.71 -1.72 0.91
N PHE A 719 11.78 -0.39 0.93
CA PHE A 719 10.79 0.46 1.59
C PHE A 719 9.48 0.52 0.82
N MET A 720 9.56 0.71 -0.50
CA MET A 720 8.44 0.62 -1.43
C MET A 720 8.68 -0.60 -2.30
N TYR A 721 7.74 -1.54 -2.28
CA TYR A 721 7.85 -2.74 -3.11
C TYR A 721 7.79 -2.34 -4.59
N GLY A 722 8.59 -2.99 -5.44
CA GLY A 722 8.66 -2.69 -6.88
C GLY A 722 9.44 -1.41 -7.26
N CYS A 723 9.79 -0.54 -6.31
CA CYS A 723 10.50 0.72 -6.57
C CYS A 723 11.82 0.80 -5.80
N ILE A 724 12.92 1.19 -6.47
CA ILE A 724 14.17 1.55 -5.79
C ILE A 724 14.21 3.07 -5.67
N LEU A 725 14.10 3.56 -4.44
CA LEU A 725 14.19 4.99 -4.16
C LEU A 725 15.59 5.51 -4.48
N LYS A 726 15.68 6.72 -5.03
CA LYS A 726 16.96 7.45 -5.16
C LYS A 726 17.33 8.08 -3.81
N PRO A 727 18.62 8.41 -3.57
CA PRO A 727 18.99 9.14 -2.36
C PRO A 727 18.24 10.49 -2.22
N SER A 728 17.89 11.10 -3.36
CA SER A 728 17.09 12.34 -3.42
C SER A 728 15.66 12.19 -2.92
N ASP A 729 15.13 10.95 -2.86
CA ASP A 729 13.73 10.68 -2.52
C ASP A 729 13.55 10.44 -1.02
N LEU A 730 14.66 10.41 -0.27
CA LEU A 730 14.70 10.31 1.18
C LEU A 730 14.64 11.71 1.79
N ALA A 731 13.69 11.91 2.71
CA ALA A 731 13.69 13.07 3.59
C ALA A 731 14.02 12.64 5.01
N PHE A 732 14.75 13.46 5.75
CA PHE A 732 15.18 13.17 7.11
C PHE A 732 14.37 13.99 8.11
N SER A 733 13.91 13.37 9.20
CA SER A 733 13.36 14.17 10.29
C SER A 733 14.50 14.86 11.04
N GLN A 734 14.17 15.94 11.75
CA GLN A 734 15.07 16.87 12.47
C GLN A 734 16.50 16.34 12.68
N PRO A 735 17.44 16.61 11.74
CA PRO A 735 18.74 15.95 11.78
C PRO A 735 19.61 16.53 12.90
N THR A 736 20.22 15.65 13.71
CA THR A 736 21.38 16.03 14.55
C THR A 736 22.55 16.47 13.66
N GLY A 737 23.58 17.16 14.16
CA GLY A 737 24.69 17.57 13.28
C GLY A 737 25.46 16.39 12.66
N ASP A 738 25.55 15.26 13.37
CA ASP A 738 26.06 14.00 12.81
C ASP A 738 25.13 13.46 11.71
N GLY A 739 23.81 13.54 11.92
CA GLY A 739 22.79 13.17 10.95
C GLY A 739 22.81 14.05 9.70
N GLN A 740 23.00 15.37 9.85
CA GLN A 740 23.12 16.32 8.75
C GLN A 740 24.37 16.04 7.91
N ALA A 741 25.52 15.83 8.55
CA ALA A 741 26.75 15.48 7.85
C ALA A 741 26.62 14.16 7.08
N PHE A 742 25.95 13.17 7.69
CA PHE A 742 25.69 11.89 7.03
C PHE A 742 24.69 12.03 5.87
N ALA A 743 23.56 12.72 6.07
CA ALA A 743 22.55 12.92 5.04
C ALA A 743 23.12 13.64 3.82
N ALA A 744 23.91 14.70 4.04
CA ALA A 744 24.58 15.41 2.95
C ALA A 744 25.57 14.52 2.19
N HIS A 745 26.38 13.75 2.90
CA HIS A 745 27.31 12.80 2.30
C HIS A 745 26.59 11.68 1.53
N TYR A 746 25.52 11.12 2.10
CA TYR A 746 24.79 9.99 1.52
C TYR A 746 23.98 10.39 0.28
N THR A 747 23.35 11.56 0.32
CA THR A 747 22.57 12.10 -0.81
C THR A 747 23.43 12.74 -1.89
N GLY A 748 24.69 13.06 -1.58
CA GLY A 748 25.61 13.75 -2.48
C GLY A 748 25.29 15.23 -2.67
N VAL A 749 24.35 15.78 -1.87
CA VAL A 749 23.95 17.19 -1.93
C VAL A 749 23.91 17.79 -0.53
N MET A 750 24.37 19.04 -0.40
CA MET A 750 24.27 19.78 0.86
C MET A 750 22.84 20.23 1.16
N GLU A 751 22.00 20.31 0.13
CA GLU A 751 20.59 20.71 0.18
C GLU A 751 19.64 19.50 0.15
N PHE A 752 19.78 18.59 1.12
CA PHE A 752 18.92 17.41 1.22
C PHE A 752 17.52 17.76 1.78
N LEU A 753 16.60 16.82 1.68
CA LEU A 753 15.20 16.99 2.10
C LEU A 753 15.03 16.71 3.59
N VAL A 754 14.22 17.54 4.26
CA VAL A 754 13.80 17.36 5.65
C VAL A 754 12.28 17.39 5.75
N TYR A 755 11.70 16.69 6.71
CA TYR A 755 10.25 16.73 6.95
C TYR A 755 9.95 16.92 8.44
N ALA A 756 8.77 17.43 8.73
CA ALA A 756 8.27 17.56 10.08
C ALA A 756 7.55 16.28 10.49
N GLU A 757 7.85 15.78 11.70
CA GLU A 757 7.11 14.69 12.31
C GLU A 757 5.68 15.20 12.61
N ASN A 758 4.66 14.57 12.02
CA ASN A 758 3.26 14.87 12.30
C ASN A 758 2.83 14.37 13.68
#